data_AF-A0A1X2HLB0-F1
#
_entry.id   AF-A0A1X2HLB0-F1
#
_cell.length_a   1.000
_cell.length_b   1.000
_cell.length_c   1.000
_cell.angle_alpha   90.00
_cell.angle_beta   90.00
_cell.angle_gamma   90.00
#
_symmetry.space_group_name_H-M   'P 1'
#
loop_
_entity.id
_entity.type
_entity.pdbx_description
1 polymer ?
#
loop_
_entity_poly.entity_id
_entity_poly.type
_entity_poly.pdbx_seq_one_letter_code
_entity_poly.pdbx_strand_id
1 'polypeptide(L)'
;MPSRSSTTTTSTQQQQQNQNQSLVGSSSSNCSKSHASPSARHLFKLANYHLFGRRGYPKAPTVAIAYFKKAVQLGHAEAEGVLGFCFEFGLGTEKDFVRSERHYINAAKKQDGLAMARLAFLRKYGRPHVKIDRAEAEEWADKVRAIAHTNPVNWIVEAATLDGDAAAQYCLGVCYHDGVGMPKDEHAAFRWYKASADQGNARGQGILGYCYGEGFGVTKDEVEAMRWYRLAAAQGETVAIYNVGYCYEDGIGVDKNVKEAVKWYRISAEQGNAFAQNSLGYCYEDGIGVEQDLSLAAMWYKKSAEQGYPWAECNLGYCYQNGIGLPKDDVQGAHWYRRAAIQGHARAQHNLGFCFQNGIGVERSETEAVKWYRRSAERGNIFAYHSLGYCYQNGIGVPTNEQEAVFWYYLSAEENHAPAQLSLGYCYRNGIGVPKNEREAVKWFKRSAEQGNALAQNSLGFCYEEGLGVKKDCARAVYWYQKSARQKNPWAQCNLGFCYQNGIGVDQDDHKAVYWYRQAAEQNHARALDKLGVLLQSGVGVERDLDAAFALFKRAAEQDHVAAQYHLANCYEKGLGCAVDLHEATLWFERAAMAGCRNSHERLRRLLFRVCLWAPGSSNPSMNEDDLICSGFISGHAAPAA
;
A
#
# COMPACT_ATOMS: atom_id res chain seq x y z
N MET A 1 55.75 -4.28 -4.47
CA MET A 1 56.94 -5.05 -4.01
C MET A 1 56.62 -5.73 -2.67
N PRO A 2 57.31 -6.83 -2.29
CA PRO A 2 56.67 -7.88 -1.49
C PRO A 2 57.45 -8.41 -0.26
N SER A 3 56.77 -9.21 0.56
CA SER A 3 57.33 -10.27 1.42
C SER A 3 56.27 -11.37 1.60
N ARG A 4 56.43 -12.62 1.10
CA ARG A 4 57.23 -13.75 1.65
C ARG A 4 56.70 -14.21 3.03
N SER A 5 56.60 -15.49 3.42
CA SER A 5 56.92 -16.83 2.84
C SER A 5 56.41 -17.93 3.82
N SER A 6 56.28 -19.25 3.56
CA SER A 6 56.57 -20.13 2.40
C SER A 6 55.91 -21.53 2.54
N THR A 7 55.64 -22.17 1.40
CA THR A 7 55.59 -23.63 1.07
C THR A 7 55.89 -24.73 2.12
N THR A 8 55.15 -25.85 2.03
CA THR A 8 55.74 -27.16 1.66
C THR A 8 54.73 -28.13 1.03
N THR A 9 55.16 -28.80 -0.05
CA THR A 9 54.51 -29.94 -0.70
C THR A 9 55.35 -31.20 -0.50
N THR A 10 54.73 -32.37 -0.40
CA THR A 10 55.40 -33.65 -0.67
C THR A 10 54.46 -34.62 -1.37
N SER A 11 54.94 -35.17 -2.49
CA SER A 11 54.30 -36.18 -3.31
C SER A 11 55.08 -37.48 -3.24
N THR A 12 54.42 -38.64 -3.27
CA THR A 12 55.09 -39.92 -3.52
C THR A 12 54.24 -40.80 -4.43
N GLN A 13 54.79 -41.15 -5.59
CA GLN A 13 54.31 -42.24 -6.45
C GLN A 13 55.07 -43.52 -6.13
N GLN A 14 54.42 -44.68 -6.25
CA GLN A 14 55.02 -45.97 -6.63
C GLN A 14 53.89 -46.86 -7.19
N GLN A 15 53.96 -47.20 -8.48
CA GLN A 15 54.34 -48.54 -9.01
C GLN A 15 53.33 -49.64 -8.65
N GLN A 16 52.48 -50.04 -9.60
CA GLN A 16 52.68 -51.19 -10.50
C GLN A 16 52.56 -52.56 -9.81
N GLN A 17 51.54 -53.35 -10.18
CA GLN A 17 51.75 -54.58 -10.97
C GLN A 17 50.43 -55.20 -11.46
N ASN A 18 50.52 -55.93 -12.59
CA ASN A 18 49.43 -56.72 -13.17
C ASN A 18 49.20 -58.00 -12.35
N GLN A 19 47.98 -58.54 -12.40
CA GLN A 19 47.81 -59.96 -12.73
C GLN A 19 46.42 -60.27 -13.32
N ASN A 20 46.41 -60.74 -14.57
CA ASN A 20 45.30 -61.49 -15.16
C ASN A 20 45.39 -62.93 -14.65
N GLN A 21 44.29 -63.50 -14.15
CA GLN A 21 44.07 -64.94 -14.24
C GLN A 21 42.64 -65.25 -14.65
N SER A 22 42.52 -65.90 -15.80
CA SER A 22 41.31 -66.55 -16.30
C SER A 22 41.13 -67.90 -15.63
N LEU A 23 39.92 -68.21 -15.15
CA LEU A 23 39.48 -69.59 -14.98
C LEU A 23 38.13 -69.79 -15.67
N VAL A 24 38.14 -70.69 -16.66
CA VAL A 24 36.95 -71.15 -17.37
C VAL A 24 36.27 -72.20 -16.48
N GLY A 25 35.02 -71.93 -16.08
CA GLY A 25 34.17 -72.87 -15.36
C GLY A 25 32.84 -73.03 -16.07
N SER A 26 32.74 -74.01 -16.98
CA SER A 26 31.49 -74.32 -17.67
C SER A 26 30.54 -75.11 -16.77
N SER A 27 29.43 -74.50 -16.37
CA SER A 27 28.26 -75.23 -15.88
C SER A 27 26.99 -74.74 -16.58
N SER A 28 26.48 -75.56 -17.48
CA SER A 28 25.18 -75.37 -18.11
C SER A 28 24.08 -75.59 -17.06
N SER A 29 23.47 -74.51 -16.56
CA SER A 29 22.24 -74.57 -15.76
C SER A 29 21.11 -73.82 -16.46
N ASN A 30 19.90 -74.35 -16.31
CA ASN A 30 18.75 -74.02 -17.16
C ASN A 30 18.38 -72.53 -17.15
N CYS A 31 18.08 -72.01 -18.35
CA CYS A 31 17.53 -70.69 -18.56
C CYS A 31 16.09 -70.61 -18.04
N SER A 32 15.91 -70.33 -16.75
CA SER A 32 14.66 -69.75 -16.25
C SER A 32 14.71 -68.24 -16.51
N LYS A 33 14.01 -67.79 -17.56
CA LYS A 33 13.71 -66.35 -17.75
C LYS A 33 12.77 -65.91 -16.63
N SER A 34 13.32 -65.55 -15.48
CA SER A 34 12.59 -64.73 -14.52
C SER A 34 12.29 -63.39 -15.18
N HIS A 35 11.03 -63.17 -15.52
CA HIS A 35 10.54 -61.85 -15.91
C HIS A 35 10.49 -60.98 -14.64
N ALA A 36 11.67 -60.58 -14.17
CA ALA A 36 11.80 -59.58 -13.12
C ALA A 36 11.12 -58.29 -13.61
N SER A 37 10.07 -57.85 -12.91
CA SER A 37 9.36 -56.62 -13.23
C SER A 37 10.35 -55.45 -13.35
N PRO A 38 10.32 -54.68 -14.46
CA PRO A 38 11.32 -53.65 -14.70
C PRO A 38 11.31 -52.61 -13.58
N SER A 39 12.49 -52.29 -13.03
CA SER A 39 12.60 -51.37 -11.90
C SER A 39 12.13 -49.97 -12.26
N ALA A 40 11.68 -49.21 -11.26
CA ALA A 40 11.16 -47.86 -11.44
C ALA A 40 12.16 -46.93 -12.19
N ARG A 41 13.45 -47.05 -11.87
CA ARG A 41 14.55 -46.31 -12.53
C ARG A 41 14.80 -46.77 -13.97
N HIS A 42 14.58 -48.04 -14.29
CA HIS A 42 14.65 -48.52 -15.68
C HIS A 42 13.47 -47.96 -16.50
N LEU A 43 12.26 -48.01 -15.96
CA LEU A 43 11.07 -47.44 -16.58
C LEU A 43 11.20 -45.93 -16.80
N PHE A 44 11.74 -45.18 -15.84
CA PHE A 44 12.01 -43.75 -15.99
C PHE A 44 13.03 -43.46 -17.12
N LYS A 45 14.12 -44.23 -17.23
CA LYS A 45 15.08 -44.10 -18.34
C LYS A 45 14.43 -44.38 -19.70
N LEU A 46 13.65 -45.46 -19.78
CA LEU A 46 12.95 -45.87 -21.00
C LEU A 46 11.89 -44.83 -21.42
N ALA A 47 11.18 -44.24 -20.45
CA ALA A 47 10.26 -43.13 -20.69
C ALA A 47 10.98 -41.92 -21.31
N ASN A 48 12.10 -41.50 -20.74
CA ASN A 48 12.90 -40.40 -21.29
C ASN A 48 13.45 -40.70 -22.69
N TYR A 49 13.85 -41.95 -22.97
CA TYR A 49 14.29 -42.32 -24.31
C TYR A 49 13.16 -42.21 -25.34
N HIS A 50 11.94 -42.63 -24.99
CA HIS A 50 10.78 -42.45 -25.85
C HIS A 50 10.27 -41.00 -25.93
N LEU A 51 10.44 -40.19 -24.89
CA LEU A 51 9.95 -38.79 -24.88
C LEU A 51 10.69 -37.95 -25.93
N PHE A 52 11.99 -38.15 -26.05
CA PHE A 52 12.88 -37.35 -26.91
C PHE A 52 13.43 -38.10 -28.13
N GLY A 53 13.35 -39.44 -28.16
CA GLY A 53 13.91 -40.27 -29.25
C GLY A 53 15.38 -40.65 -29.04
N ARG A 54 15.84 -40.75 -27.78
CA ARG A 54 17.26 -41.02 -27.44
C ARG A 54 17.62 -42.50 -27.65
N ARG A 55 18.91 -42.77 -27.90
CA ARG A 55 19.52 -44.13 -27.90
C ARG A 55 18.84 -45.17 -28.81
N GLY A 56 18.36 -44.75 -29.98
CA GLY A 56 17.72 -45.64 -30.95
C GLY A 56 16.26 -45.99 -30.65
N TYR A 57 15.66 -45.43 -29.60
CA TYR A 57 14.22 -45.54 -29.36
C TYR A 57 13.48 -44.47 -30.18
N PRO A 58 12.32 -44.78 -30.77
CA PRO A 58 11.53 -43.79 -31.50
C PRO A 58 10.94 -42.75 -30.55
N LYS A 59 10.88 -41.49 -31.00
CA LYS A 59 10.19 -40.39 -30.30
C LYS A 59 8.69 -40.68 -30.30
N ALA A 60 8.21 -41.21 -29.18
CA ALA A 60 6.83 -41.64 -28.95
C ALA A 60 6.35 -41.12 -27.58
N PRO A 61 5.98 -39.82 -27.46
CA PRO A 61 5.63 -39.21 -26.18
C PRO A 61 4.47 -39.91 -25.44
N THR A 62 3.47 -40.43 -26.16
CA THR A 62 2.36 -41.21 -25.56
C THR A 62 2.84 -42.50 -24.89
N VAL A 63 3.84 -43.17 -25.47
CA VAL A 63 4.51 -44.35 -24.89
C VAL A 63 5.36 -43.94 -23.68
N ALA A 64 6.04 -42.80 -23.75
CA ALA A 64 6.77 -42.24 -22.62
C ALA A 64 5.85 -42.00 -21.41
N ILE A 65 4.66 -41.41 -21.61
CA ILE A 65 3.64 -41.21 -20.56
C ILE A 65 3.24 -42.55 -19.91
N ALA A 66 3.07 -43.62 -20.69
CA ALA A 66 2.76 -44.94 -20.13
C ALA A 66 3.89 -45.49 -19.25
N TYR A 67 5.15 -45.28 -19.63
CA TYR A 67 6.31 -45.68 -18.81
C TYR A 67 6.50 -44.78 -17.58
N PHE A 68 6.30 -43.45 -17.68
CA PHE A 68 6.31 -42.56 -16.53
C PHE A 68 5.24 -42.96 -15.52
N LYS A 69 3.98 -43.18 -15.95
CA LYS A 69 2.89 -43.65 -15.07
C LYS A 69 3.25 -44.93 -14.31
N LYS A 70 3.88 -45.91 -14.97
CA LYS A 70 4.37 -47.14 -14.31
C LYS A 70 5.51 -46.87 -13.32
N ALA A 71 6.45 -46.00 -13.65
CA ALA A 71 7.52 -45.59 -12.73
C ALA A 71 6.98 -44.85 -11.48
N VAL A 72 5.95 -44.01 -11.65
CA VAL A 72 5.24 -43.32 -10.56
C VAL A 72 4.49 -44.29 -9.65
N GLN A 73 3.82 -45.30 -10.21
CA GLN A 73 3.19 -46.39 -9.45
C GLN A 73 4.20 -47.16 -8.59
N LEU A 74 5.46 -47.26 -9.03
CA LEU A 74 6.58 -47.83 -8.26
C LEU A 74 7.32 -46.78 -7.40
N GLY A 75 6.75 -45.59 -7.20
CA GLY A 75 7.23 -44.57 -6.26
C GLY A 75 8.28 -43.59 -6.78
N HIS A 76 8.73 -43.66 -8.04
CA HIS A 76 9.83 -42.85 -8.55
C HIS A 76 9.52 -41.35 -8.58
N ALA A 77 10.19 -40.55 -7.74
CA ALA A 77 9.96 -39.10 -7.60
C ALA A 77 10.15 -38.34 -8.92
N GLU A 78 11.33 -38.45 -9.54
CA GLU A 78 11.66 -37.78 -10.81
C GLU A 78 10.68 -38.12 -11.95
N ALA A 79 10.08 -39.32 -11.92
CA ALA A 79 9.10 -39.73 -12.93
C ALA A 79 7.77 -39.01 -12.72
N GLU A 80 7.44 -38.65 -11.48
CA GLU A 80 6.24 -37.91 -11.12
C GLU A 80 6.40 -36.42 -11.42
N GLY A 81 7.57 -35.84 -11.14
CA GLY A 81 7.90 -34.47 -11.56
C GLY A 81 7.85 -34.30 -13.08
N VAL A 82 8.49 -35.21 -13.84
CA VAL A 82 8.47 -35.18 -15.31
C VAL A 82 7.08 -35.48 -15.88
N LEU A 83 6.29 -36.35 -15.27
CA LEU A 83 4.90 -36.55 -15.66
C LEU A 83 4.06 -35.28 -15.46
N GLY A 84 4.28 -34.56 -14.35
CA GLY A 84 3.70 -33.23 -14.11
C GLY A 84 4.09 -32.21 -15.20
N PHE A 85 5.35 -32.21 -15.62
CA PHE A 85 5.84 -31.39 -16.74
C PHE A 85 5.14 -31.72 -18.06
N CYS A 86 4.98 -33.00 -18.37
CA CYS A 86 4.27 -33.40 -19.58
C CYS A 86 2.80 -32.93 -19.58
N PHE A 87 2.10 -32.97 -18.45
CA PHE A 87 0.76 -32.39 -18.33
C PHE A 87 0.75 -30.85 -18.42
N GLU A 88 1.79 -30.14 -17.94
CA GLU A 88 1.85 -28.67 -17.98
C GLU A 88 1.99 -28.10 -19.41
N PHE A 89 2.67 -28.87 -20.27
CA PHE A 89 3.05 -28.46 -21.64
C PHE A 89 2.36 -29.25 -22.74
N GLY A 90 1.71 -30.39 -22.44
CA GLY A 90 1.03 -31.24 -23.42
C GLY A 90 1.93 -32.25 -24.13
N LEU A 91 3.01 -32.71 -23.48
CA LEU A 91 3.97 -33.64 -24.09
C LEU A 91 3.45 -35.08 -24.06
N GLY A 92 2.80 -35.52 -25.15
CA GLY A 92 2.22 -36.87 -25.25
C GLY A 92 0.93 -37.06 -24.46
N THR A 93 0.31 -35.96 -24.03
CA THR A 93 -0.95 -35.88 -23.28
C THR A 93 -1.62 -34.55 -23.59
N GLU A 94 -2.93 -34.44 -23.33
CA GLU A 94 -3.58 -33.14 -23.26
C GLU A 94 -3.00 -32.30 -22.12
N LYS A 95 -3.06 -30.97 -22.28
CA LYS A 95 -2.57 -29.98 -21.31
C LYS A 95 -3.56 -29.87 -20.15
N ASP A 96 -3.10 -30.14 -18.94
CA ASP A 96 -3.93 -30.14 -17.72
C ASP A 96 -3.12 -29.61 -16.53
N PHE A 97 -3.35 -28.34 -16.18
CA PHE A 97 -2.63 -27.67 -15.10
C PHE A 97 -2.94 -28.24 -13.71
N VAL A 98 -4.16 -28.75 -13.48
CA VAL A 98 -4.60 -29.29 -12.18
C VAL A 98 -3.99 -30.68 -11.94
N ARG A 99 -3.88 -31.51 -12.98
CA ARG A 99 -3.11 -32.77 -12.92
C ARG A 99 -1.61 -32.52 -12.81
N SER A 100 -1.10 -31.54 -13.55
CA SER A 100 0.31 -31.12 -13.49
C SER A 100 0.72 -30.71 -12.07
N GLU A 101 -0.03 -29.76 -11.47
CA GLU A 101 0.13 -29.32 -10.09
C GLU A 101 0.09 -30.48 -9.09
N ARG A 102 -0.89 -31.38 -9.21
CA ARG A 102 -1.02 -32.55 -8.32
C ARG A 102 0.22 -33.45 -8.38
N HIS A 103 0.73 -33.72 -9.57
CA HIS A 103 1.95 -34.49 -9.75
C HIS A 103 3.17 -33.76 -9.16
N TYR A 104 3.29 -32.44 -9.37
CA TYR A 104 4.37 -31.68 -8.74
C TYR A 104 4.28 -31.68 -7.20
N ILE A 105 3.10 -31.52 -6.60
CA ILE A 105 2.93 -31.58 -5.13
C ILE A 105 3.38 -32.94 -4.58
N ASN A 106 3.02 -34.04 -5.26
CA ASN A 106 3.42 -35.39 -4.85
C ASN A 106 4.93 -35.64 -5.02
N ALA A 107 5.52 -35.17 -6.12
CA ALA A 107 6.96 -35.29 -6.39
C ALA A 107 7.79 -34.42 -5.42
N ALA A 108 7.36 -33.19 -5.15
CA ALA A 108 8.02 -32.27 -4.21
C ALA A 108 8.02 -32.81 -2.77
N LYS A 109 6.95 -33.51 -2.33
CA LYS A 109 6.94 -34.25 -1.06
C LYS A 109 8.04 -35.32 -0.97
N LYS A 110 8.50 -35.84 -2.12
CA LYS A 110 9.59 -36.81 -2.26
C LYS A 110 10.95 -36.14 -2.57
N GLN A 111 11.08 -34.84 -2.33
CA GLN A 111 12.29 -34.03 -2.57
C GLN A 111 12.70 -33.88 -4.06
N ASP A 112 11.75 -33.96 -4.99
CA ASP A 112 11.98 -33.66 -6.41
C ASP A 112 12.16 -32.16 -6.64
N GLY A 113 13.36 -31.75 -7.07
CA GLY A 113 13.72 -30.35 -7.30
C GLY A 113 13.09 -29.70 -8.53
N LEU A 114 12.78 -30.47 -9.58
CA LEU A 114 12.06 -29.97 -10.76
C LEU A 114 10.64 -29.60 -10.34
N ALA A 115 9.99 -30.51 -9.62
CA ALA A 115 8.63 -30.31 -9.14
C ALA A 115 8.51 -29.08 -8.22
N MET A 116 9.45 -28.90 -7.29
CA MET A 116 9.51 -27.69 -6.45
C MET A 116 9.72 -26.42 -7.29
N ALA A 117 10.64 -26.44 -8.27
CA ALA A 117 10.88 -25.28 -9.15
C ALA A 117 9.65 -24.92 -9.99
N ARG A 118 8.90 -25.92 -10.48
CA ARG A 118 7.63 -25.68 -11.20
C ARG A 118 6.50 -25.22 -10.28
N LEU A 119 6.42 -25.69 -9.03
CA LEU A 119 5.47 -25.16 -8.05
C LEU A 119 5.76 -23.69 -7.69
N ALA A 120 7.02 -23.33 -7.46
CA ALA A 120 7.42 -21.94 -7.23
C ALA A 120 6.91 -21.02 -8.36
N PHE A 121 7.10 -21.44 -9.62
CA PHE A 121 6.57 -20.73 -10.79
C PHE A 121 5.03 -20.67 -10.82
N LEU A 122 4.34 -21.81 -10.69
CA LEU A 122 2.88 -21.87 -10.75
C LEU A 122 2.22 -21.02 -9.66
N ARG A 123 2.80 -21.01 -8.46
CA ARG A 123 2.33 -20.20 -7.32
C ARG A 123 2.61 -18.71 -7.49
N LYS A 124 3.70 -18.33 -8.15
CA LYS A 124 4.06 -16.93 -8.40
C LYS A 124 3.23 -16.26 -9.49
N TYR A 125 2.95 -17.00 -10.57
CA TYR A 125 2.34 -16.45 -11.80
C TYR A 125 0.94 -16.98 -12.13
N GLY A 126 0.51 -18.08 -11.52
CA GLY A 126 -0.80 -18.70 -11.77
C GLY A 126 -0.91 -19.37 -13.14
N ARG A 127 -1.93 -20.22 -13.28
CA ARG A 127 -2.42 -20.77 -14.56
C ARG A 127 -3.93 -21.02 -14.44
N PRO A 128 -4.68 -21.23 -15.54
CA PRO A 128 -6.10 -21.56 -15.45
C PRO A 128 -6.36 -22.67 -14.43
N HIS A 129 -7.20 -22.37 -13.44
CA HIS A 129 -7.55 -23.22 -12.29
C HIS A 129 -6.41 -23.58 -11.31
N VAL A 130 -5.22 -22.96 -11.43
CA VAL A 130 -4.11 -23.10 -10.47
C VAL A 130 -3.89 -21.76 -9.77
N LYS A 131 -4.12 -21.75 -8.45
CA LYS A 131 -4.13 -20.55 -7.62
C LYS A 131 -2.73 -19.93 -7.48
N ILE A 132 -2.69 -18.60 -7.52
CA ILE A 132 -1.56 -17.77 -7.12
C ILE A 132 -1.46 -17.76 -5.58
N ASP A 133 -0.27 -18.02 -5.07
CA ASP A 133 0.08 -17.80 -3.67
C ASP A 133 1.57 -17.45 -3.58
N ARG A 134 1.88 -16.16 -3.46
CA ARG A 134 3.27 -15.68 -3.48
C ARG A 134 4.07 -16.06 -2.25
N ALA A 135 3.43 -16.40 -1.14
CA ALA A 135 4.13 -16.91 0.03
C ALA A 135 4.57 -18.36 -0.21
N GLU A 136 3.65 -19.22 -0.68
CA GLU A 136 3.98 -20.61 -1.03
C GLU A 136 5.02 -20.68 -2.18
N ALA A 137 4.98 -19.73 -3.11
CA ALA A 137 5.98 -19.62 -4.18
C ALA A 137 7.41 -19.47 -3.66
N GLU A 138 7.62 -18.59 -2.68
CA GLU A 138 8.93 -18.34 -2.10
C GLU A 138 9.38 -19.52 -1.23
N GLU A 139 8.47 -20.16 -0.48
CA GLU A 139 8.79 -21.40 0.25
C GLU A 139 9.30 -22.52 -0.67
N TRP A 140 8.70 -22.68 -1.86
CA TRP A 140 9.18 -23.65 -2.85
C TRP A 140 10.53 -23.25 -3.43
N ALA A 141 10.76 -21.96 -3.69
CA ALA A 141 12.07 -21.46 -4.12
C ALA A 141 13.16 -21.71 -3.06
N ASP A 142 12.88 -21.49 -1.78
CA ASP A 142 13.80 -21.81 -0.66
C ASP A 142 14.11 -23.31 -0.58
N LYS A 143 13.11 -24.17 -0.72
CA LYS A 143 13.32 -25.63 -0.74
C LYS A 143 14.25 -26.04 -1.89
N VAL A 144 14.11 -25.44 -3.09
CA VAL A 144 15.05 -25.64 -4.22
C VAL A 144 16.45 -25.11 -3.90
N ARG A 145 16.56 -23.93 -3.28
CA ARG A 145 17.86 -23.35 -2.87
C ARG A 145 18.59 -24.27 -1.87
N ALA A 146 17.89 -24.84 -0.90
CA ALA A 146 18.46 -25.76 0.09
C ALA A 146 19.08 -27.02 -0.54
N ILE A 147 18.53 -27.52 -1.64
CA ILE A 147 19.04 -28.69 -2.38
C ILE A 147 19.89 -28.33 -3.60
N ALA A 148 20.37 -27.09 -3.76
CA ALA A 148 21.11 -26.65 -4.95
C ALA A 148 22.30 -27.55 -5.33
N HIS A 149 22.94 -28.17 -4.34
CA HIS A 149 24.06 -29.11 -4.50
C HIS A 149 23.69 -30.42 -5.24
N THR A 150 22.41 -30.75 -5.41
CA THR A 150 21.95 -31.95 -6.14
C THR A 150 21.69 -31.70 -7.64
N ASN A 151 21.89 -30.47 -8.12
CA ASN A 151 21.43 -29.99 -9.43
C ASN A 151 19.90 -30.21 -9.61
N PRO A 152 19.05 -29.55 -8.79
CA PRO A 152 17.63 -29.87 -8.63
C PRO A 152 16.81 -29.80 -9.92
N VAL A 153 17.27 -29.04 -10.93
CA VAL A 153 16.61 -28.85 -12.22
C VAL A 153 17.37 -29.50 -13.39
N ASN A 154 18.30 -30.44 -13.12
CA ASN A 154 19.14 -31.08 -14.15
C ASN A 154 18.33 -31.71 -15.30
N TRP A 155 17.15 -32.25 -15.04
CA TRP A 155 16.28 -32.78 -16.10
C TRP A 155 15.83 -31.69 -17.09
N ILE A 156 15.49 -30.49 -16.61
CA ILE A 156 15.17 -29.34 -17.46
C ILE A 156 16.40 -28.93 -18.28
N VAL A 157 17.59 -28.94 -17.66
CA VAL A 157 18.86 -28.64 -18.35
C VAL A 157 19.13 -29.65 -19.46
N GLU A 158 19.02 -30.96 -19.18
CA GLU A 158 19.20 -32.01 -20.20
C GLU A 158 18.19 -31.90 -21.35
N ALA A 159 16.90 -31.72 -21.05
CA ALA A 159 15.86 -31.61 -22.06
C ALA A 159 16.02 -30.35 -22.94
N ALA A 160 16.45 -29.23 -22.37
CA ALA A 160 16.68 -27.99 -23.08
C ALA A 160 17.95 -28.00 -23.95
N THR A 161 19.03 -28.63 -23.46
CA THR A 161 20.37 -28.61 -24.07
C THR A 161 20.65 -29.78 -25.01
N LEU A 162 20.26 -31.01 -24.64
CA LEU A 162 20.57 -32.22 -25.39
C LEU A 162 19.49 -32.59 -26.40
N ASP A 163 18.22 -32.41 -26.03
CA ASP A 163 17.07 -32.74 -26.89
C ASP A 163 16.50 -31.52 -27.63
N GLY A 164 16.92 -30.32 -27.23
CA GLY A 164 16.44 -29.05 -27.79
C GLY A 164 14.97 -28.76 -27.51
N ASP A 165 14.34 -29.37 -26.50
CA ASP A 165 12.90 -29.26 -26.29
C ASP A 165 12.46 -27.83 -25.95
N ALA A 166 11.59 -27.25 -26.77
CA ALA A 166 11.20 -25.86 -26.65
C ALA A 166 10.49 -25.53 -25.31
N ALA A 167 9.76 -26.48 -24.70
CA ALA A 167 9.14 -26.26 -23.39
C ALA A 167 10.19 -26.30 -22.26
N ALA A 168 11.17 -27.22 -22.35
CA ALA A 168 12.30 -27.26 -21.44
C ALA A 168 13.18 -26.00 -21.55
N GLN A 169 13.43 -25.50 -22.76
CA GLN A 169 14.15 -24.24 -22.99
C GLN A 169 13.44 -23.03 -22.37
N TYR A 170 12.12 -22.93 -22.52
CA TYR A 170 11.32 -21.92 -21.80
C TYR A 170 11.50 -22.05 -20.28
N CYS A 171 11.39 -23.26 -19.73
CA CYS A 171 11.55 -23.51 -18.29
C CYS A 171 12.98 -23.23 -17.79
N LEU A 172 14.00 -23.51 -18.60
CA LEU A 172 15.39 -23.19 -18.28
C LEU A 172 15.60 -21.67 -18.24
N GLY A 173 15.01 -20.94 -19.18
CA GLY A 173 14.96 -19.49 -19.14
C GLY A 173 14.28 -18.95 -17.87
N VAL A 174 13.17 -19.57 -17.44
CA VAL A 174 12.51 -19.25 -16.16
C VAL A 174 13.42 -19.51 -14.96
N CYS A 175 14.16 -20.62 -14.93
CA CYS A 175 15.13 -20.90 -13.86
C CYS A 175 16.21 -19.81 -13.74
N TYR A 176 16.75 -19.33 -14.87
CA TYR A 176 17.71 -18.21 -14.90
C TYR A 176 17.08 -16.84 -14.61
N HIS A 177 15.81 -16.62 -14.95
CA HIS A 177 15.09 -15.37 -14.64
C HIS A 177 14.81 -15.27 -13.13
N ASP A 178 14.18 -16.30 -12.57
CA ASP A 178 13.74 -16.30 -11.17
C ASP A 178 14.88 -16.61 -10.19
N GLY A 179 15.95 -17.25 -10.65
CA GLY A 179 17.05 -17.71 -9.78
C GLY A 179 16.69 -18.99 -9.01
N VAL A 180 15.92 -19.88 -9.64
CA VAL A 180 15.38 -21.09 -9.01
C VAL A 180 16.06 -22.32 -9.60
N GLY A 181 16.88 -22.97 -8.77
CA GLY A 181 17.71 -24.13 -9.16
C GLY A 181 19.05 -23.74 -9.81
N MET A 182 19.29 -22.45 -10.03
CA MET A 182 20.53 -21.86 -10.55
C MET A 182 20.59 -20.36 -10.22
N PRO A 183 21.78 -19.71 -10.27
CA PRO A 183 21.89 -18.26 -10.13
C PRO A 183 21.10 -17.50 -11.20
N LYS A 184 20.73 -16.25 -10.88
CA LYS A 184 20.10 -15.36 -11.88
C LYS A 184 21.10 -14.96 -12.97
N ASP A 185 20.67 -15.02 -14.22
CA ASP A 185 21.41 -14.53 -15.39
C ASP A 185 20.40 -14.14 -16.49
N GLU A 186 20.20 -12.84 -16.69
CA GLU A 186 19.22 -12.31 -17.64
C GLU A 186 19.60 -12.63 -19.09
N HIS A 187 20.90 -12.64 -19.42
CA HIS A 187 21.37 -12.99 -20.75
C HIS A 187 21.22 -14.49 -21.04
N ALA A 188 21.44 -15.36 -20.05
CA ALA A 188 21.13 -16.79 -20.19
C ALA A 188 19.63 -17.02 -20.32
N ALA A 189 18.81 -16.34 -19.51
CA ALA A 189 17.36 -16.39 -19.62
C ALA A 189 16.89 -15.99 -21.02
N PHE A 190 17.34 -14.84 -21.52
CA PHE A 190 17.06 -14.37 -22.89
C PHE A 190 17.46 -15.40 -23.97
N ARG A 191 18.68 -15.97 -23.92
CA ARG A 191 19.12 -16.98 -24.89
C ARG A 191 18.20 -18.20 -24.92
N TRP A 192 17.77 -18.69 -23.75
CA TRP A 192 16.89 -19.85 -23.66
C TRP A 192 15.43 -19.55 -24.04
N TYR A 193 14.93 -18.37 -23.70
CA TYR A 193 13.63 -17.88 -24.18
C TYR A 193 13.62 -17.73 -25.70
N LYS A 194 14.68 -17.18 -26.28
CA LYS A 194 14.80 -17.05 -27.74
C LYS A 194 14.86 -18.42 -28.42
N ALA A 195 15.65 -19.37 -27.92
CA ALA A 195 15.69 -20.73 -28.46
C ALA A 195 14.30 -21.42 -28.44
N SER A 196 13.52 -21.18 -27.39
CA SER A 196 12.12 -21.66 -27.30
C SER A 196 11.20 -20.94 -28.30
N ALA A 197 11.32 -19.62 -28.43
CA ALA A 197 10.50 -18.78 -29.31
C ALA A 197 10.75 -19.05 -30.81
N ASP A 198 12.02 -19.24 -31.19
CA ASP A 198 12.47 -19.57 -32.55
C ASP A 198 11.88 -20.92 -33.03
N GLN A 199 11.57 -21.83 -32.10
CA GLN A 199 10.88 -23.10 -32.36
C GLN A 199 9.34 -22.99 -32.42
N GLY A 200 8.78 -21.77 -32.32
CA GLY A 200 7.33 -21.56 -32.37
C GLY A 200 6.60 -21.67 -31.03
N ASN A 201 7.30 -21.88 -29.90
CA ASN A 201 6.64 -22.10 -28.62
C ASN A 201 5.94 -20.82 -28.12
N ALA A 202 4.60 -20.86 -27.97
CA ALA A 202 3.81 -19.69 -27.58
C ALA A 202 4.26 -19.03 -26.26
N ARG A 203 4.73 -19.79 -25.26
CA ARG A 203 5.27 -19.23 -24.01
C ARG A 203 6.64 -18.62 -24.18
N GLY A 204 7.52 -19.29 -24.95
CA GLY A 204 8.83 -18.76 -25.35
C GLY A 204 8.70 -17.42 -26.09
N GLN A 205 7.79 -17.35 -27.07
CA GLN A 205 7.46 -16.12 -27.79
C GLN A 205 6.89 -15.05 -26.86
N GLY A 206 5.93 -15.41 -26.00
CA GLY A 206 5.32 -14.47 -25.07
C GLY A 206 6.32 -13.83 -24.09
N ILE A 207 7.26 -14.61 -23.56
CA ILE A 207 8.31 -14.07 -22.66
C ILE A 207 9.45 -13.39 -23.42
N LEU A 208 9.72 -13.76 -24.69
CA LEU A 208 10.65 -13.03 -25.54
C LEU A 208 10.14 -11.61 -25.85
N GLY A 209 8.82 -11.44 -25.98
CA GLY A 209 8.20 -10.11 -26.05
C GLY A 209 8.50 -9.24 -24.82
N TYR A 210 8.46 -9.83 -23.62
CA TYR A 210 8.86 -9.16 -22.38
C TYR A 210 10.35 -8.80 -22.38
N CYS A 211 11.21 -9.70 -22.87
CA CYS A 211 12.65 -9.41 -22.96
C CYS A 211 12.95 -8.18 -23.80
N TYR A 212 12.32 -8.05 -24.97
CA TYR A 212 12.47 -6.87 -25.81
C TYR A 212 11.75 -5.63 -25.25
N GLY A 213 10.59 -5.78 -24.59
CA GLY A 213 9.83 -4.65 -24.04
C GLY A 213 10.54 -3.94 -22.87
N GLU A 214 11.12 -4.72 -21.97
CA GLU A 214 11.83 -4.20 -20.78
C GLU A 214 13.35 -4.06 -20.99
N GLY A 215 13.92 -4.65 -22.05
CA GLY A 215 15.37 -4.78 -22.22
C GLY A 215 16.01 -5.84 -21.31
N PHE A 216 15.24 -6.86 -20.90
CA PHE A 216 15.71 -7.93 -20.02
C PHE A 216 16.62 -8.89 -20.79
N GLY A 217 17.93 -8.82 -20.53
CA GLY A 217 18.96 -9.63 -21.19
C GLY A 217 19.26 -9.27 -22.65
N VAL A 218 18.62 -8.23 -23.21
CA VAL A 218 18.74 -7.77 -24.61
C VAL A 218 18.50 -6.25 -24.69
N THR A 219 18.95 -5.58 -25.76
CA THR A 219 18.57 -4.18 -26.00
C THR A 219 17.05 -4.05 -26.12
N LYS A 220 16.47 -3.05 -25.45
CA LYS A 220 15.03 -2.76 -25.51
C LYS A 220 14.59 -2.41 -26.96
N ASP A 221 13.54 -3.07 -27.43
CA ASP A 221 12.89 -2.86 -28.72
C ASP A 221 11.38 -3.12 -28.59
N GLU A 222 10.60 -2.05 -28.56
CA GLU A 222 9.15 -2.15 -28.33
C GLU A 222 8.38 -2.72 -29.54
N VAL A 223 8.94 -2.59 -30.75
CA VAL A 223 8.31 -3.08 -31.98
C VAL A 223 8.47 -4.60 -32.07
N GLU A 224 9.67 -5.13 -31.78
CA GLU A 224 9.86 -6.57 -31.62
C GLU A 224 9.07 -7.11 -30.43
N ALA A 225 8.98 -6.39 -29.31
CA ALA A 225 8.17 -6.80 -28.16
C ALA A 225 6.71 -7.09 -28.58
N MET A 226 6.06 -6.11 -29.23
CA MET A 226 4.69 -6.25 -29.71
C MET A 226 4.54 -7.34 -30.80
N ARG A 227 5.54 -7.51 -31.67
CA ARG A 227 5.56 -8.59 -32.67
C ARG A 227 5.54 -9.97 -32.01
N TRP A 228 6.39 -10.21 -31.01
CA TRP A 228 6.47 -11.49 -30.31
C TRP A 228 5.23 -11.75 -29.44
N TYR A 229 4.68 -10.72 -28.78
CA TYR A 229 3.40 -10.84 -28.08
C TYR A 229 2.25 -11.20 -29.01
N ARG A 230 2.12 -10.55 -30.19
CA ARG A 230 1.10 -10.89 -31.19
C ARG A 230 1.23 -12.33 -31.69
N LEU A 231 2.46 -12.82 -31.91
CA LEU A 231 2.70 -14.19 -32.38
C LEU A 231 2.29 -15.25 -31.34
N ALA A 232 2.58 -15.00 -30.06
CA ALA A 232 2.12 -15.84 -28.95
C ALA A 232 0.61 -15.74 -28.69
N ALA A 233 0.03 -14.53 -28.82
CA ALA A 233 -1.39 -14.28 -28.65
C ALA A 233 -2.23 -14.98 -29.73
N ALA A 234 -1.73 -15.06 -30.97
CA ALA A 234 -2.35 -15.82 -32.06
C ALA A 234 -2.42 -17.33 -31.79
N GLN A 235 -1.60 -17.84 -30.86
CA GLN A 235 -1.64 -19.24 -30.38
C GLN A 235 -2.48 -19.44 -29.10
N GLY A 236 -3.15 -18.39 -28.61
CA GLY A 236 -3.99 -18.47 -27.41
C GLY A 236 -3.25 -18.38 -26.07
N GLU A 237 -1.96 -17.99 -26.03
CA GLU A 237 -1.25 -17.84 -24.75
C GLU A 237 -1.74 -16.57 -24.02
N THR A 238 -2.58 -16.75 -23.00
CA THR A 238 -3.37 -15.66 -22.40
C THR A 238 -2.52 -14.53 -21.80
N VAL A 239 -1.31 -14.83 -21.31
CA VAL A 239 -0.37 -13.81 -20.82
C VAL A 239 0.11 -12.90 -21.97
N ALA A 240 0.32 -13.45 -23.17
CA ALA A 240 0.66 -12.65 -24.34
C ALA A 240 -0.55 -11.83 -24.84
N ILE A 241 -1.76 -12.41 -24.84
CA ILE A 241 -3.00 -11.68 -25.14
C ILE A 241 -3.18 -10.48 -24.19
N TYR A 242 -2.90 -10.68 -22.89
CA TYR A 242 -2.88 -9.60 -21.90
C TYR A 242 -1.82 -8.54 -22.24
N ASN A 243 -0.59 -8.94 -22.53
CA ASN A 243 0.50 -8.01 -22.87
C ASN A 243 0.23 -7.22 -24.16
N VAL A 244 -0.44 -7.80 -25.17
CA VAL A 244 -0.90 -7.03 -26.36
C VAL A 244 -1.86 -5.91 -25.94
N GLY A 245 -2.75 -6.16 -24.97
CA GLY A 245 -3.61 -5.13 -24.38
C GLY A 245 -2.82 -4.03 -23.69
N TYR A 246 -1.84 -4.41 -22.87
CA TYR A 246 -0.93 -3.48 -22.19
C TYR A 246 -0.12 -2.62 -23.17
N CYS A 247 0.35 -3.20 -24.28
CA CYS A 247 1.02 -2.44 -25.33
C CYS A 247 0.13 -1.38 -25.96
N TYR A 248 -1.16 -1.65 -26.18
CA TYR A 248 -2.11 -0.61 -26.63
C TYR A 248 -2.47 0.38 -25.53
N GLU A 249 -2.43 0.00 -24.24
CA GLU A 249 -2.71 0.91 -23.14
C GLU A 249 -1.63 1.97 -23.00
N ASP A 250 -0.34 1.60 -23.04
CA ASP A 250 0.79 2.53 -22.88
C ASP A 250 1.40 3.04 -24.19
N GLY A 251 1.10 2.42 -25.33
CA GLY A 251 1.67 2.78 -26.63
C GLY A 251 3.03 2.13 -26.91
N ILE A 252 3.27 0.94 -26.36
CA ILE A 252 4.54 0.21 -26.46
C ILE A 252 4.58 -0.50 -27.82
N GLY A 253 5.36 0.03 -28.77
CA GLY A 253 5.51 -0.52 -30.12
C GLY A 253 4.29 -0.37 -31.04
N VAL A 254 3.26 0.37 -30.61
CA VAL A 254 2.04 0.71 -31.34
C VAL A 254 1.49 2.05 -30.86
N ASP A 255 0.65 2.71 -31.66
CA ASP A 255 -0.09 3.88 -31.19
C ASP A 255 -1.02 3.52 -30.01
N LYS A 256 -0.98 4.37 -28.96
CA LYS A 256 -1.82 4.22 -27.75
C LYS A 256 -3.30 4.23 -28.10
N ASN A 257 -4.01 3.17 -27.74
CA ASN A 257 -5.43 2.97 -28.01
C ASN A 257 -6.12 2.16 -26.89
N VAL A 258 -6.63 2.88 -25.88
CA VAL A 258 -7.33 2.27 -24.73
C VAL A 258 -8.56 1.44 -25.11
N LYS A 259 -9.25 1.75 -26.22
CA LYS A 259 -10.39 0.94 -26.69
C LYS A 259 -9.94 -0.41 -27.24
N GLU A 260 -8.77 -0.45 -27.86
CA GLU A 260 -8.18 -1.71 -28.32
C GLU A 260 -7.62 -2.49 -27.12
N ALA A 261 -6.92 -1.84 -26.19
CA ALA A 261 -6.44 -2.45 -24.95
C ALA A 261 -7.54 -3.24 -24.21
N VAL A 262 -8.72 -2.64 -24.01
CA VAL A 262 -9.85 -3.31 -23.35
C VAL A 262 -10.35 -4.54 -24.11
N LYS A 263 -10.31 -4.58 -25.45
CA LYS A 263 -10.67 -5.79 -26.21
C LYS A 263 -9.70 -6.94 -25.91
N TRP A 264 -8.39 -6.66 -25.93
CA TRP A 264 -7.36 -7.65 -25.63
C TRP A 264 -7.42 -8.13 -24.17
N TYR A 265 -7.64 -7.21 -23.22
CA TYR A 265 -7.92 -7.55 -21.83
C TYR A 265 -9.16 -8.42 -21.69
N ARG A 266 -10.27 -8.12 -22.39
CA ARG A 266 -11.47 -8.95 -22.38
C ARG A 266 -11.22 -10.36 -22.90
N ILE A 267 -10.58 -10.50 -24.06
CA ILE A 267 -10.25 -11.80 -24.67
C ILE A 267 -9.38 -12.65 -23.71
N SER A 268 -8.42 -12.04 -23.01
CA SER A 268 -7.57 -12.75 -22.03
C SER A 268 -8.32 -13.07 -20.72
N ALA A 269 -9.15 -12.14 -20.24
CA ALA A 269 -9.91 -12.26 -19.00
C ALA A 269 -11.00 -13.35 -19.08
N GLU A 270 -11.66 -13.47 -20.23
CA GLU A 270 -12.63 -14.52 -20.55
C GLU A 270 -11.99 -15.91 -20.61
N GLN A 271 -10.70 -15.99 -21.01
CA GLN A 271 -9.87 -17.20 -20.93
C GLN A 271 -9.27 -17.45 -19.53
N GLY A 272 -9.74 -16.73 -18.51
CA GLY A 272 -9.35 -16.97 -17.12
C GLY A 272 -8.06 -16.28 -16.65
N ASN A 273 -7.44 -15.40 -17.43
CA ASN A 273 -6.20 -14.75 -17.02
C ASN A 273 -6.44 -13.73 -15.88
N ALA A 274 -5.88 -13.99 -14.69
CA ALA A 274 -6.09 -13.15 -13.51
C ALA A 274 -5.58 -11.70 -13.68
N PHE A 275 -4.46 -11.48 -14.40
CA PHE A 275 -3.92 -10.14 -14.66
C PHE A 275 -4.88 -9.33 -15.54
N ALA A 276 -5.35 -9.93 -16.64
CA ALA A 276 -6.33 -9.31 -17.53
C ALA A 276 -7.68 -9.08 -16.85
N GLN A 277 -8.14 -9.99 -15.99
CA GLN A 277 -9.36 -9.79 -15.19
C GLN A 277 -9.22 -8.59 -14.24
N ASN A 278 -8.05 -8.41 -13.61
CA ASN A 278 -7.80 -7.23 -12.79
C ASN A 278 -7.79 -5.94 -13.62
N SER A 279 -7.07 -5.92 -14.74
CA SER A 279 -6.97 -4.73 -15.60
C SER A 279 -8.31 -4.37 -16.24
N LEU A 280 -9.12 -5.36 -16.64
CA LEU A 280 -10.48 -5.13 -17.11
C LEU A 280 -11.39 -4.59 -16.00
N GLY A 281 -11.21 -5.04 -14.76
CA GLY A 281 -11.87 -4.47 -13.58
C GLY A 281 -11.55 -2.98 -13.43
N TYR A 282 -10.27 -2.64 -13.51
CA TYR A 282 -9.79 -1.25 -13.47
C TYR A 282 -10.34 -0.39 -14.62
N CYS A 283 -10.39 -0.93 -15.85
CA CYS A 283 -10.99 -0.21 -16.97
C CYS A 283 -12.48 0.13 -16.77
N TYR A 284 -13.26 -0.74 -16.13
CA TYR A 284 -14.65 -0.46 -15.78
C TYR A 284 -14.80 0.46 -14.55
N GLU A 285 -13.84 0.46 -13.62
CA GLU A 285 -13.82 1.35 -12.44
C GLU A 285 -13.61 2.81 -12.86
N ASP A 286 -12.65 3.07 -13.74
CA ASP A 286 -12.28 4.43 -14.17
C ASP A 286 -12.91 4.87 -15.50
N GLY A 287 -13.66 3.99 -16.20
CA GLY A 287 -14.24 4.28 -17.53
C GLY A 287 -13.19 4.38 -18.65
N ILE A 288 -12.08 3.63 -18.52
CA ILE A 288 -10.96 3.67 -19.47
C ILE A 288 -11.28 2.78 -20.68
N GLY A 289 -11.58 3.39 -21.82
CA GLY A 289 -11.87 2.67 -23.08
C GLY A 289 -13.26 2.00 -23.14
N VAL A 290 -14.02 2.00 -22.04
CA VAL A 290 -15.40 1.52 -21.90
C VAL A 290 -16.22 2.52 -21.07
N GLU A 291 -17.54 2.37 -21.08
CA GLU A 291 -18.40 3.06 -20.12
C GLU A 291 -18.11 2.57 -18.69
N GLN A 292 -18.16 3.49 -17.71
CA GLN A 292 -17.90 3.17 -16.31
C GLN A 292 -19.01 2.27 -15.76
N ASP A 293 -18.64 1.13 -15.18
CA ASP A 293 -19.57 0.20 -14.53
C ASP A 293 -18.89 -0.43 -13.31
N LEU A 294 -19.19 0.13 -12.14
CA LEU A 294 -18.60 -0.32 -10.88
C LEU A 294 -18.96 -1.78 -10.55
N SER A 295 -20.14 -2.26 -10.99
CA SER A 295 -20.59 -3.65 -10.74
C SER A 295 -19.82 -4.63 -11.62
N LEU A 296 -19.56 -4.30 -12.88
CA LEU A 296 -18.64 -5.07 -13.73
C LEU A 296 -17.21 -5.02 -13.19
N ALA A 297 -16.74 -3.86 -12.72
CA ALA A 297 -15.43 -3.71 -12.09
C ALA A 297 -15.24 -4.68 -10.92
N ALA A 298 -16.17 -4.65 -9.95
CA ALA A 298 -16.18 -5.53 -8.78
C ALA A 298 -16.30 -7.02 -9.17
N MET A 299 -17.08 -7.37 -10.20
CA MET A 299 -17.17 -8.74 -10.70
C MET A 299 -15.83 -9.25 -11.28
N TRP A 300 -15.13 -8.42 -12.06
CA TRP A 300 -13.85 -8.80 -12.67
C TRP A 300 -12.72 -8.85 -11.64
N TYR A 301 -12.68 -7.91 -10.69
CA TYR A 301 -11.81 -8.01 -9.51
C TYR A 301 -12.08 -9.29 -8.72
N LYS A 302 -13.34 -9.67 -8.50
CA LYS A 302 -13.69 -10.91 -7.81
C LYS A 302 -13.14 -12.15 -8.50
N LYS A 303 -13.33 -12.30 -9.81
CA LYS A 303 -12.78 -13.43 -10.59
C LYS A 303 -11.25 -13.54 -10.46
N SER A 304 -10.54 -12.41 -10.45
CA SER A 304 -9.08 -12.37 -10.30
C SER A 304 -8.61 -12.64 -8.86
N ALA A 305 -9.32 -12.11 -7.87
CA ALA A 305 -9.04 -12.31 -6.45
C ALA A 305 -9.31 -13.77 -6.01
N GLU A 306 -10.32 -14.42 -6.57
CA GLU A 306 -10.59 -15.85 -6.34
C GLU A 306 -9.43 -16.74 -6.82
N GLN A 307 -8.73 -16.34 -7.88
CA GLN A 307 -7.49 -16.97 -8.34
C GLN A 307 -6.24 -16.63 -7.49
N GLY A 308 -6.37 -15.74 -6.50
CA GLY A 308 -5.30 -15.36 -5.58
C GLY A 308 -4.41 -14.21 -6.04
N TYR A 309 -4.80 -13.42 -7.04
CA TYR A 309 -3.96 -12.30 -7.50
C TYR A 309 -3.97 -11.13 -6.50
N PRO A 310 -2.83 -10.73 -5.88
CA PRO A 310 -2.85 -9.83 -4.72
C PRO A 310 -3.37 -8.41 -4.97
N TRP A 311 -3.23 -7.89 -6.21
CA TRP A 311 -3.77 -6.57 -6.57
C TRP A 311 -5.29 -6.63 -6.65
N ALA A 312 -5.87 -7.66 -7.26
CA ALA A 312 -7.31 -7.85 -7.30
C ALA A 312 -7.91 -8.17 -5.93
N GLU A 313 -7.20 -8.96 -5.11
CA GLU A 313 -7.57 -9.15 -3.69
C GLU A 313 -7.59 -7.80 -2.94
N CYS A 314 -6.63 -6.90 -3.20
CA CYS A 314 -6.63 -5.56 -2.62
C CYS A 314 -7.76 -4.66 -3.15
N ASN A 315 -8.00 -4.66 -4.47
CA ASN A 315 -9.04 -3.82 -5.10
C ASN A 315 -10.44 -4.29 -4.68
N LEU A 316 -10.68 -5.61 -4.63
CA LEU A 316 -11.93 -6.17 -4.12
C LEU A 316 -12.15 -5.85 -2.63
N GLY A 317 -11.08 -5.87 -1.81
CA GLY A 317 -11.14 -5.42 -0.42
C GLY A 317 -11.57 -3.95 -0.30
N TYR A 318 -11.06 -3.09 -1.19
CA TYR A 318 -11.45 -1.69 -1.30
C TYR A 318 -12.90 -1.51 -1.77
N CYS A 319 -13.37 -2.31 -2.74
CA CYS A 319 -14.76 -2.32 -3.16
C CYS A 319 -15.70 -2.65 -2.00
N TYR A 320 -15.40 -3.70 -1.23
CA TYR A 320 -16.21 -4.12 -0.08
C TYR A 320 -16.23 -3.10 1.06
N GLN A 321 -15.08 -2.49 1.41
CA GLN A 321 -15.02 -1.48 2.47
C GLN A 321 -15.83 -0.21 2.15
N ASN A 322 -15.95 0.15 0.87
CA ASN A 322 -16.56 1.41 0.43
C ASN A 322 -17.93 1.25 -0.26
N GLY A 323 -18.36 0.03 -0.56
CA GLY A 323 -19.62 -0.23 -1.29
C GLY A 323 -19.55 0.10 -2.78
N ILE A 324 -18.38 -0.06 -3.40
CA ILE A 324 -18.15 0.26 -4.82
C ILE A 324 -18.53 -0.97 -5.67
N GLY A 325 -19.60 -0.88 -6.44
CA GLY A 325 -20.06 -1.95 -7.34
C GLY A 325 -20.71 -3.16 -6.65
N LEU A 326 -20.70 -3.21 -5.33
CA LEU A 326 -21.29 -4.25 -4.51
C LEU A 326 -21.70 -3.67 -3.13
N PRO A 327 -22.57 -4.34 -2.36
CA PRO A 327 -22.96 -3.85 -1.04
C PRO A 327 -21.75 -3.71 -0.11
N LYS A 328 -21.69 -2.62 0.65
CA LYS A 328 -20.62 -2.40 1.63
C LYS A 328 -20.63 -3.53 2.68
N ASP A 329 -19.46 -4.14 2.89
CA ASP A 329 -19.20 -5.16 3.90
C ASP A 329 -17.73 -5.03 4.36
N ASP A 330 -17.53 -4.38 5.52
CA ASP A 330 -16.18 -4.16 6.05
C ASP A 330 -15.46 -5.47 6.41
N VAL A 331 -16.18 -6.54 6.77
CA VAL A 331 -15.61 -7.85 7.14
C VAL A 331 -15.05 -8.55 5.90
N GLN A 332 -15.80 -8.53 4.78
CA GLN A 332 -15.26 -8.98 3.49
C GLN A 332 -14.09 -8.10 3.04
N GLY A 333 -14.19 -6.77 3.21
CA GLY A 333 -13.11 -5.83 2.91
C GLY A 333 -11.79 -6.23 3.58
N ALA A 334 -11.83 -6.40 4.90
CA ALA A 334 -10.67 -6.81 5.69
C ALA A 334 -10.20 -8.26 5.42
N HIS A 335 -11.11 -9.18 5.08
CA HIS A 335 -10.75 -10.53 4.64
C HIS A 335 -9.89 -10.52 3.37
N TRP A 336 -10.31 -9.77 2.35
CA TRP A 336 -9.60 -9.68 1.07
C TRP A 336 -8.28 -8.91 1.20
N TYR A 337 -8.24 -7.82 1.99
CA TYR A 337 -6.97 -7.18 2.35
C TYR A 337 -6.02 -8.14 3.06
N ARG A 338 -6.50 -8.99 3.99
CA ARG A 338 -5.65 -9.96 4.70
C ARG A 338 -5.01 -10.96 3.77
N ARG A 339 -5.73 -11.47 2.77
CA ARG A 339 -5.18 -12.38 1.76
C ARG A 339 -4.04 -11.71 0.98
N ALA A 340 -4.28 -10.52 0.43
CA ALA A 340 -3.27 -9.76 -0.31
C ALA A 340 -2.06 -9.36 0.56
N ALA A 341 -2.31 -9.01 1.83
CA ALA A 341 -1.28 -8.57 2.77
C ALA A 341 -0.31 -9.69 3.17
N ILE A 342 -0.80 -10.93 3.33
CA ILE A 342 0.02 -12.13 3.56
C ILE A 342 0.90 -12.42 2.34
N GLN A 343 0.40 -12.20 1.13
CA GLN A 343 1.17 -12.31 -0.12
C GLN A 343 2.15 -11.15 -0.38
N GLY A 344 2.34 -10.25 0.59
CA GLY A 344 3.31 -9.15 0.50
C GLY A 344 2.83 -7.89 -0.22
N HIS A 345 1.53 -7.76 -0.54
CA HIS A 345 1.02 -6.60 -1.27
C HIS A 345 0.96 -5.36 -0.37
N ALA A 346 1.89 -4.42 -0.56
CA ALA A 346 2.11 -3.31 0.36
C ALA A 346 0.87 -2.44 0.60
N ARG A 347 0.07 -2.12 -0.42
CA ARG A 347 -1.19 -1.35 -0.26
C ARG A 347 -2.20 -2.11 0.62
N ALA A 348 -2.29 -3.43 0.48
CA ALA A 348 -3.19 -4.25 1.30
C ALA A 348 -2.68 -4.38 2.74
N GLN A 349 -1.37 -4.44 2.95
CA GLN A 349 -0.77 -4.40 4.29
C GLN A 349 -1.09 -3.07 4.99
N HIS A 350 -0.98 -1.93 4.30
CA HIS A 350 -1.41 -0.63 4.82
C HIS A 350 -2.91 -0.65 5.16
N ASN A 351 -3.78 -1.06 4.23
CA ASN A 351 -5.22 -1.02 4.43
C ASN A 351 -5.68 -1.98 5.55
N LEU A 352 -5.05 -3.15 5.69
CA LEU A 352 -5.29 -4.05 6.82
C LEU A 352 -4.83 -3.41 8.16
N GLY A 353 -3.71 -2.69 8.16
CA GLY A 353 -3.27 -1.92 9.32
C GLY A 353 -4.30 -0.86 9.72
N PHE A 354 -4.86 -0.15 8.74
CA PHE A 354 -5.95 0.81 8.95
C PHE A 354 -7.24 0.15 9.46
N CYS A 355 -7.59 -1.03 8.96
CA CYS A 355 -8.69 -1.83 9.49
C CYS A 355 -8.49 -2.18 10.96
N PHE A 356 -7.30 -2.67 11.34
CA PHE A 356 -6.97 -2.99 12.74
C PHE A 356 -6.93 -1.76 13.65
N GLN A 357 -6.42 -0.62 13.19
CA GLN A 357 -6.37 0.61 13.99
C GLN A 357 -7.77 1.10 14.38
N ASN A 358 -8.73 0.98 13.47
CA ASN A 358 -10.07 1.56 13.60
C ASN A 358 -11.18 0.54 13.93
N GLY A 359 -10.89 -0.77 13.91
CA GLY A 359 -11.89 -1.82 14.11
C GLY A 359 -12.81 -2.06 12.90
N ILE A 360 -12.34 -1.77 11.68
CA ILE A 360 -13.12 -1.87 10.45
C ILE A 360 -13.04 -3.30 9.90
N GLY A 361 -14.07 -4.10 10.12
CA GLY A 361 -14.17 -5.49 9.64
C GLY A 361 -13.32 -6.50 10.42
N VAL A 362 -12.58 -6.06 11.42
CA VAL A 362 -11.74 -6.84 12.34
C VAL A 362 -11.86 -6.28 13.75
N GLU A 363 -11.54 -7.09 14.75
CA GLU A 363 -11.35 -6.60 16.11
C GLU A 363 -10.24 -5.52 16.15
N ARG A 364 -10.51 -4.40 16.83
CA ARG A 364 -9.57 -3.27 16.90
C ARG A 364 -8.31 -3.70 17.66
N SER A 365 -7.15 -3.56 17.03
CA SER A 365 -5.85 -3.86 17.62
C SER A 365 -4.77 -2.94 17.06
N GLU A 366 -4.38 -1.93 17.82
CA GLU A 366 -3.38 -0.95 17.40
C GLU A 366 -1.98 -1.57 17.28
N THR A 367 -1.69 -2.62 18.06
CA THR A 367 -0.42 -3.35 17.96
C THR A 367 -0.33 -4.18 16.68
N GLU A 368 -1.44 -4.76 16.20
CA GLU A 368 -1.51 -5.37 14.87
C GLU A 368 -1.43 -4.31 13.77
N ALA A 369 -2.09 -3.15 13.95
CA ALA A 369 -2.01 -2.05 12.98
C ALA A 369 -0.56 -1.66 12.68
N VAL A 370 0.24 -1.40 13.72
CA VAL A 370 1.67 -1.05 13.57
C VAL A 370 2.48 -2.19 12.93
N LYS A 371 2.23 -3.46 13.25
CA LYS A 371 2.90 -4.59 12.59
C LYS A 371 2.65 -4.60 11.07
N TRP A 372 1.42 -4.35 10.65
CA TRP A 372 1.07 -4.32 9.23
C TRP A 372 1.54 -3.06 8.51
N TYR A 373 1.53 -1.90 9.18
CA TYR A 373 2.16 -0.69 8.67
C TYR A 373 3.68 -0.86 8.50
N ARG A 374 4.40 -1.48 9.44
CA ARG A 374 5.85 -1.77 9.29
C ARG A 374 6.13 -2.65 8.07
N ARG A 375 5.40 -3.76 7.90
CA ARG A 375 5.53 -4.63 6.71
C ARG A 375 5.29 -3.90 5.39
N SER A 376 4.33 -2.97 5.39
CA SER A 376 4.02 -2.12 4.24
C SER A 376 5.14 -1.09 3.96
N ALA A 377 5.69 -0.49 5.01
CA ALA A 377 6.81 0.45 4.97
C ALA A 377 8.12 -0.20 4.50
N GLU A 378 8.41 -1.42 4.93
CA GLU A 378 9.51 -2.28 4.43
C GLU A 378 9.42 -2.55 2.91
N ARG A 379 8.25 -2.32 2.30
CA ARG A 379 7.98 -2.45 0.86
C ARG A 379 7.83 -1.10 0.13
N GLY A 380 8.25 0.01 0.74
CA GLY A 380 8.24 1.32 0.09
C GLY A 380 6.90 2.07 0.13
N ASN A 381 5.94 1.66 0.95
CA ASN A 381 4.63 2.30 0.95
C ASN A 381 4.62 3.66 1.68
N ILE A 382 4.50 4.73 0.89
CA ILE A 382 4.47 6.13 1.35
C ILE A 382 3.36 6.44 2.36
N PHE A 383 2.21 5.76 2.27
CA PHE A 383 1.10 5.94 3.21
C PHE A 383 1.40 5.26 4.53
N ALA A 384 2.02 4.07 4.51
CA ALA A 384 2.45 3.38 5.71
C ALA A 384 3.55 4.14 6.47
N TYR A 385 4.46 4.82 5.77
CA TYR A 385 5.38 5.77 6.39
C TYR A 385 4.62 6.87 7.15
N HIS A 386 3.60 7.49 6.56
CA HIS A 386 2.79 8.50 7.26
C HIS A 386 2.04 7.92 8.47
N SER A 387 1.42 6.75 8.32
CA SER A 387 0.71 6.07 9.41
C SER A 387 1.63 5.66 10.56
N LEU A 388 2.86 5.21 10.30
CA LEU A 388 3.86 4.94 11.34
C LEU A 388 4.26 6.23 12.07
N GLY A 389 4.50 7.32 11.33
CA GLY A 389 4.78 8.62 11.92
C GLY A 389 3.66 9.07 12.87
N TYR A 390 2.41 8.90 12.44
CA TYR A 390 1.23 9.18 13.26
C TYR A 390 1.11 8.26 14.48
N CYS A 391 1.41 6.97 14.34
CA CYS A 391 1.41 6.04 15.46
C CYS A 391 2.45 6.39 16.53
N TYR A 392 3.68 6.69 16.14
CA TYR A 392 4.74 7.10 17.07
C TYR A 392 4.52 8.48 17.68
N GLN A 393 3.89 9.42 16.97
CA GLN A 393 3.54 10.73 17.53
C GLN A 393 2.48 10.61 18.64
N ASN A 394 1.48 9.73 18.46
CA ASN A 394 0.29 9.68 19.33
C ASN A 394 0.24 8.47 20.28
N GLY A 395 1.23 7.57 20.24
CA GLY A 395 1.28 6.39 21.11
C GLY A 395 0.35 5.24 20.71
N ILE A 396 -0.04 5.17 19.44
CA ILE A 396 -1.04 4.22 18.93
C ILE A 396 -0.33 2.89 18.62
N GLY A 397 -0.56 1.88 19.47
CA GLY A 397 0.04 0.54 19.32
C GLY A 397 1.55 0.45 19.58
N VAL A 398 2.21 1.57 19.87
CA VAL A 398 3.63 1.71 20.24
C VAL A 398 3.79 2.83 21.27
N PRO A 399 4.84 2.83 22.11
CA PRO A 399 5.18 4.00 22.92
C PRO A 399 5.39 5.25 22.06
N THR A 400 5.08 6.42 22.61
CA THR A 400 5.37 7.69 21.94
C THR A 400 6.88 7.86 21.71
N ASN A 401 7.25 8.30 20.51
CA ASN A 401 8.64 8.59 20.15
C ASN A 401 8.64 9.65 19.03
N GLU A 402 8.99 10.88 19.38
CA GLU A 402 8.94 12.00 18.45
C GLU A 402 10.00 11.90 17.34
N GLN A 403 11.17 11.33 17.64
CA GLN A 403 12.26 11.16 16.68
C GLN A 403 11.88 10.12 15.61
N GLU A 404 11.30 8.99 16.01
CA GLU A 404 10.71 8.00 15.09
C GLU A 404 9.57 8.64 14.29
N ALA A 405 8.69 9.41 14.93
CA ALA A 405 7.58 10.08 14.25
C ALA A 405 8.08 10.97 13.09
N VAL A 406 9.10 11.80 13.36
CA VAL A 406 9.73 12.64 12.35
C VAL A 406 10.46 11.83 11.28
N PHE A 407 11.18 10.77 11.65
CA PHE A 407 11.85 9.88 10.68
C PHE A 407 10.86 9.30 9.66
N TRP A 408 9.74 8.74 10.13
CA TRP A 408 8.71 8.17 9.26
C TRP A 408 7.96 9.22 8.45
N TYR A 409 7.67 10.40 9.03
CA TYR A 409 7.13 11.52 8.26
C TYR A 409 8.11 12.03 7.19
N TYR A 410 9.42 12.05 7.47
CA TYR A 410 10.46 12.46 6.50
C TYR A 410 10.49 11.54 5.28
N LEU A 411 10.54 10.23 5.48
CA LEU A 411 10.51 9.24 4.38
C LEU A 411 9.26 9.41 3.50
N SER A 412 8.09 9.60 4.11
CA SER A 412 6.83 9.84 3.39
C SER A 412 6.84 11.19 2.64
N ALA A 413 7.35 12.25 3.28
CA ALA A 413 7.34 13.61 2.75
C ALA A 413 8.30 13.83 1.58
N GLU A 414 9.43 13.12 1.56
CA GLU A 414 10.39 13.13 0.45
C GLU A 414 9.85 12.44 -0.80
N GLU A 415 9.15 11.30 -0.63
CA GLU A 415 8.33 10.63 -1.66
C GLU A 415 7.04 11.40 -2.01
N ASN A 416 7.11 12.73 -1.87
CA ASN A 416 6.12 13.73 -2.20
C ASN A 416 4.73 13.61 -1.52
N HIS A 417 4.55 12.82 -0.46
CA HIS A 417 3.24 12.66 0.18
C HIS A 417 2.80 13.93 0.95
N ALA A 418 1.84 14.68 0.40
CA ALA A 418 1.43 15.99 0.93
C ALA A 418 0.96 15.99 2.41
N PRO A 419 0.17 15.01 2.92
CA PRO A 419 -0.15 14.91 4.34
C PRO A 419 1.08 14.75 5.25
N ALA A 420 2.10 14.01 4.82
CA ALA A 420 3.33 13.88 5.59
C ALA A 420 4.21 15.13 5.55
N GLN A 421 4.23 15.83 4.41
CA GLN A 421 4.87 17.16 4.32
C GLN A 421 4.21 18.16 5.28
N LEU A 422 2.89 18.12 5.46
CA LEU A 422 2.19 18.90 6.48
C LEU A 422 2.59 18.49 7.91
N SER A 423 2.57 17.19 8.23
CA SER A 423 3.00 16.67 9.53
C SER A 423 4.44 17.07 9.87
N LEU A 424 5.37 16.93 8.93
CA LEU A 424 6.77 17.29 9.10
C LEU A 424 6.97 18.80 9.28
N GLY A 425 6.24 19.62 8.52
CA GLY A 425 6.23 21.08 8.71
C GLY A 425 5.72 21.46 10.09
N TYR A 426 4.72 20.75 10.62
CA TYR A 426 4.22 20.92 11.98
C TYR A 426 5.27 20.52 13.04
N CYS A 427 6.00 19.43 12.84
CA CYS A 427 7.10 19.04 13.72
C CYS A 427 8.18 20.13 13.79
N TYR A 428 8.66 20.62 12.63
CA TYR A 428 9.64 21.71 12.57
C TYR A 428 9.12 23.03 13.16
N ARG A 429 7.84 23.38 12.98
CA ARG A 429 7.26 24.61 13.54
C ARG A 429 7.26 24.62 15.07
N ASN A 430 7.01 23.47 15.69
CA ASN A 430 6.80 23.36 17.14
C ASN A 430 8.02 22.78 17.89
N GLY A 431 8.99 22.20 17.20
CA GLY A 431 10.16 21.56 17.82
C GLY A 431 9.91 20.13 18.30
N ILE A 432 8.96 19.42 17.70
CA ILE A 432 8.58 18.05 18.07
C ILE A 432 9.51 17.07 17.36
N GLY A 433 10.30 16.30 18.10
CA GLY A 433 11.27 15.32 17.57
C GLY A 433 12.50 15.90 16.86
N VAL A 434 12.47 17.18 16.49
CA VAL A 434 13.54 17.94 15.84
C VAL A 434 13.64 19.35 16.41
N PRO A 435 14.81 20.01 16.35
CA PRO A 435 14.93 21.41 16.74
C PRO A 435 13.94 22.32 15.98
N LYS A 436 13.28 23.23 16.71
CA LYS A 436 12.33 24.19 16.11
C LYS A 436 13.01 24.98 14.98
N ASN A 437 12.47 24.92 13.78
CA ASN A 437 12.98 25.60 12.59
C ASN A 437 11.83 26.05 11.68
N GLU A 438 11.46 27.32 11.76
CA GLU A 438 10.33 27.88 11.01
C GLU A 438 10.61 27.95 9.49
N ARG A 439 11.88 28.03 9.06
CA ARG A 439 12.23 28.03 7.63
C ARG A 439 11.98 26.66 6.99
N GLU A 440 12.39 25.59 7.66
CA GLU A 440 12.05 24.23 7.23
C GLU A 440 10.53 23.99 7.32
N ALA A 441 9.86 24.46 8.37
CA ALA A 441 8.41 24.36 8.48
C ALA A 441 7.70 24.96 7.24
N VAL A 442 8.07 26.18 6.82
CA VAL A 442 7.49 26.82 5.63
C VAL A 442 7.82 26.05 4.34
N LYS A 443 9.05 25.56 4.17
CA LYS A 443 9.45 24.75 3.01
C LYS A 443 8.55 23.53 2.86
N TRP A 444 8.26 22.83 3.96
CA TRP A 444 7.39 21.65 3.97
C TRP A 444 5.90 21.99 3.79
N PHE A 445 5.39 23.02 4.49
CA PHE A 445 4.03 23.53 4.25
C PHE A 445 3.84 23.98 2.80
N LYS A 446 4.85 24.60 2.18
CA LYS A 446 4.82 25.02 0.78
C LYS A 446 4.69 23.84 -0.18
N ARG A 447 5.56 22.81 -0.08
CA ARG A 447 5.45 21.58 -0.89
C ARG A 447 4.05 20.97 -0.80
N SER A 448 3.49 20.88 0.41
CA SER A 448 2.15 20.33 0.64
C SER A 448 1.03 21.21 0.09
N ALA A 449 1.13 22.53 0.27
CA ALA A 449 0.14 23.52 -0.18
C ALA A 449 0.07 23.64 -1.71
N GLU A 450 1.21 23.51 -2.39
CA GLU A 450 1.31 23.50 -3.86
C GLU A 450 0.66 22.26 -4.48
N GLN A 451 0.66 21.13 -3.78
CA GLN A 451 -0.10 19.92 -4.12
C GLN A 451 -1.60 20.01 -3.80
N GLY A 452 -2.08 21.16 -3.31
CA GLY A 452 -3.50 21.37 -3.02
C GLY A 452 -3.92 21.09 -1.58
N ASN A 453 -3.05 20.63 -0.68
CA ASN A 453 -3.45 20.31 0.70
C ASN A 453 -4.00 21.55 1.44
N ALA A 454 -5.30 21.57 1.71
CA ALA A 454 -5.99 22.73 2.28
C ALA A 454 -5.47 23.11 3.68
N LEU A 455 -5.11 22.14 4.52
CA LEU A 455 -4.55 22.43 5.86
C LEU A 455 -3.17 23.07 5.74
N ALA A 456 -2.31 22.57 4.83
CA ALA A 456 -1.01 23.18 4.57
C ALA A 456 -1.11 24.57 3.93
N GLN A 457 -2.09 24.80 3.06
CA GLN A 457 -2.40 26.13 2.53
C GLN A 457 -2.78 27.11 3.67
N ASN A 458 -3.59 26.67 4.64
CA ASN A 458 -3.89 27.47 5.83
C ASN A 458 -2.63 27.74 6.67
N SER A 459 -1.82 26.72 6.96
CA SER A 459 -0.58 26.88 7.73
C SER A 459 0.43 27.81 7.04
N LEU A 460 0.55 27.73 5.71
CA LEU A 460 1.39 28.61 4.91
C LEU A 460 0.85 30.05 4.88
N GLY A 461 -0.47 30.22 4.81
CA GLY A 461 -1.12 31.53 4.95
C GLY A 461 -0.75 32.19 6.28
N PHE A 462 -0.86 31.45 7.38
CA PHE A 462 -0.47 31.90 8.72
C PHE A 462 1.02 32.26 8.83
N CYS A 463 1.91 31.46 8.22
CA CYS A 463 3.34 31.80 8.16
C CYS A 463 3.61 33.13 7.45
N TYR A 464 2.86 33.46 6.38
CA TYR A 464 2.97 34.74 5.69
C TYR A 464 2.29 35.90 6.46
N GLU A 465 1.21 35.64 7.19
CA GLU A 465 0.54 36.64 8.04
C GLU A 465 1.45 37.08 9.19
N GLU A 466 2.10 36.14 9.87
CA GLU A 466 2.93 36.42 11.04
C GLU A 466 4.42 36.66 10.71
N GLY A 467 4.89 36.23 9.54
CA GLY A 467 6.30 36.29 9.17
C GLY A 467 7.15 35.18 9.79
N LEU A 468 6.55 34.02 10.07
CA LEU A 468 7.23 32.86 10.65
C LEU A 468 8.01 32.12 9.56
N GLY A 469 9.34 32.10 9.65
CA GLY A 469 10.22 31.47 8.65
C GLY A 469 10.30 32.17 7.28
N VAL A 470 9.45 33.17 7.00
CA VAL A 470 9.40 33.97 5.76
C VAL A 470 9.19 35.44 6.08
N LYS A 471 9.50 36.33 5.11
CA LYS A 471 9.10 37.74 5.21
C LYS A 471 7.57 37.83 5.27
N LYS A 472 7.04 38.55 6.26
CA LYS A 472 5.61 38.87 6.40
C LYS A 472 5.06 39.50 5.11
N ASP A 473 3.96 38.94 4.61
CA ASP A 473 3.30 39.31 3.35
C ASP A 473 1.80 38.97 3.46
N CYS A 474 1.00 39.94 3.92
CA CYS A 474 -0.42 39.74 4.17
C CYS A 474 -1.22 39.42 2.89
N ALA A 475 -0.78 39.90 1.72
CA ALA A 475 -1.43 39.59 0.45
C ALA A 475 -1.24 38.12 0.06
N ARG A 476 -0.04 37.56 0.28
CA ARG A 476 0.20 36.11 0.16
C ARG A 476 -0.55 35.30 1.20
N ALA A 477 -0.67 35.81 2.44
CA ALA A 477 -1.46 35.15 3.48
C ALA A 477 -2.91 34.94 3.01
N VAL A 478 -3.57 36.02 2.56
CA VAL A 478 -4.93 35.97 2.02
C VAL A 478 -5.02 35.08 0.78
N TYR A 479 -4.07 35.12 -0.15
CA TYR A 479 -4.06 34.22 -1.31
C TYR A 479 -4.13 32.73 -0.92
N TRP A 480 -3.33 32.32 0.08
CA TRP A 480 -3.32 30.95 0.56
C TRP A 480 -4.56 30.60 1.40
N TYR A 481 -5.05 31.53 2.22
CA TYR A 481 -6.33 31.36 2.92
C TYR A 481 -7.50 31.22 1.95
N GLN A 482 -7.56 32.01 0.87
CA GLN A 482 -8.60 31.88 -0.16
C GLN A 482 -8.56 30.52 -0.87
N LYS A 483 -7.37 29.99 -1.20
CA LYS A 483 -7.24 28.64 -1.78
C LYS A 483 -7.77 27.56 -0.82
N SER A 484 -7.42 27.65 0.45
CA SER A 484 -7.85 26.69 1.47
C SER A 484 -9.35 26.80 1.79
N ALA A 485 -9.88 28.03 1.90
CA ALA A 485 -11.28 28.31 2.20
C ALA A 485 -12.25 27.84 1.09
N ARG A 486 -11.82 27.89 -0.18
CA ARG A 486 -12.56 27.31 -1.32
C ARG A 486 -12.67 25.79 -1.25
N GLN A 487 -11.72 25.12 -0.59
CA GLN A 487 -11.76 23.69 -0.28
C GLN A 487 -12.52 23.41 1.03
N LYS A 488 -13.38 24.35 1.47
CA LYS A 488 -14.19 24.29 2.69
C LYS A 488 -13.39 24.18 3.99
N ASN A 489 -12.10 24.50 4.03
CA ASN A 489 -11.34 24.45 5.28
C ASN A 489 -11.85 25.52 6.29
N PRO A 490 -12.42 25.14 7.46
CA PRO A 490 -13.07 26.10 8.35
C PRO A 490 -12.08 27.05 9.04
N TRP A 491 -10.84 26.62 9.28
CA TRP A 491 -9.79 27.46 9.85
C TRP A 491 -9.41 28.58 8.88
N ALA A 492 -9.22 28.26 7.60
CA ALA A 492 -8.92 29.25 6.57
C ALA A 492 -10.10 30.17 6.26
N GLN A 493 -11.34 29.67 6.30
CA GLN A 493 -12.54 30.50 6.22
C GLN A 493 -12.59 31.49 7.39
N CYS A 494 -12.34 31.04 8.62
CA CYS A 494 -12.27 31.92 9.79
C CYS A 494 -11.13 32.95 9.70
N ASN A 495 -9.95 32.55 9.24
CA ASN A 495 -8.81 33.45 9.06
C ASN A 495 -9.07 34.46 7.94
N LEU A 496 -9.69 34.05 6.83
CA LEU A 496 -10.07 34.94 5.74
C LEU A 496 -11.15 35.95 6.15
N GLY A 497 -12.14 35.52 6.95
CA GLY A 497 -13.11 36.42 7.57
C GLY A 497 -12.44 37.45 8.48
N PHE A 498 -11.44 37.02 9.26
CA PHE A 498 -10.61 37.91 10.08
C PHE A 498 -9.78 38.89 9.24
N CYS A 499 -9.21 38.45 8.11
CA CYS A 499 -8.50 39.35 7.20
C CYS A 499 -9.41 40.44 6.61
N TYR A 500 -10.61 40.08 6.15
CA TYR A 500 -11.58 41.06 5.65
C TYR A 500 -12.10 42.00 6.74
N GLN A 501 -12.32 41.53 7.96
CA GLN A 501 -12.76 42.38 9.07
C GLN A 501 -11.71 43.43 9.49
N ASN A 502 -10.42 43.15 9.30
CA ASN A 502 -9.32 43.98 9.82
C ASN A 502 -8.44 44.61 8.72
N GLY A 503 -8.80 44.48 7.44
CA GLY A 503 -8.02 45.00 6.32
C GLY A 503 -6.64 44.34 6.13
N ILE A 504 -6.47 43.07 6.56
CA ILE A 504 -5.16 42.39 6.55
C ILE A 504 -4.91 41.80 5.16
N GLY A 505 -4.15 42.52 4.33
CA GLY A 505 -3.75 42.06 2.98
C GLY A 505 -4.85 42.14 1.92
N VAL A 506 -6.01 42.69 2.28
CA VAL A 506 -7.17 43.03 1.44
C VAL A 506 -7.81 44.28 2.01
N ASP A 507 -8.61 44.98 1.21
CA ASP A 507 -9.47 46.05 1.73
C ASP A 507 -10.46 45.52 2.77
N GLN A 508 -10.76 46.34 3.79
CA GLN A 508 -11.71 45.96 4.83
C GLN A 508 -13.13 45.81 4.24
N ASP A 509 -13.80 44.70 4.55
CA ASP A 509 -15.12 44.36 4.05
C ASP A 509 -15.87 43.46 5.05
N ASP A 510 -16.68 44.10 5.91
CA ASP A 510 -17.40 43.38 6.96
C ASP A 510 -18.48 42.43 6.41
N HIS A 511 -19.03 42.70 5.23
CA HIS A 511 -19.98 41.77 4.58
C HIS A 511 -19.28 40.47 4.13
N LYS A 512 -18.08 40.57 3.56
CA LYS A 512 -17.24 39.40 3.26
C LYS A 512 -16.75 38.71 4.53
N ALA A 513 -16.46 39.46 5.59
CA ALA A 513 -16.12 38.88 6.89
C ALA A 513 -17.26 38.00 7.43
N VAL A 514 -18.49 38.54 7.49
CA VAL A 514 -19.70 37.80 7.87
C VAL A 514 -19.90 36.56 7.00
N TYR A 515 -19.76 36.68 5.68
CA TYR A 515 -19.88 35.54 4.76
C TYR A 515 -18.93 34.40 5.12
N TRP A 516 -17.63 34.69 5.29
CA TRP A 516 -16.64 33.65 5.59
C TRP A 516 -16.77 33.09 7.00
N TYR A 517 -17.11 33.92 8.00
CA TYR A 517 -17.41 33.43 9.34
C TYR A 517 -18.65 32.52 9.36
N ARG A 518 -19.69 32.83 8.58
CA ARG A 518 -20.88 31.99 8.45
C ARG A 518 -20.56 30.62 7.87
N GLN A 519 -19.75 30.55 6.80
CA GLN A 519 -19.29 29.28 6.22
C GLN A 519 -18.48 28.40 7.19
N ALA A 520 -17.66 29.01 8.07
CA ALA A 520 -16.95 28.28 9.11
C ALA A 520 -17.85 27.89 10.30
N ALA A 521 -18.84 28.73 10.65
CA ALA A 521 -19.83 28.50 11.71
C ALA A 521 -20.84 27.39 11.36
N GLU A 522 -21.18 27.24 10.08
CA GLU A 522 -21.95 26.10 9.54
C GLU A 522 -21.20 24.76 9.78
N GLN A 523 -19.87 24.79 9.74
CA GLN A 523 -18.98 23.66 10.10
C GLN A 523 -18.65 23.62 11.61
N ASN A 524 -19.43 24.31 12.44
CA ASN A 524 -19.33 24.39 13.90
C ASN A 524 -18.01 24.96 14.47
N HIS A 525 -17.20 25.65 13.67
CA HIS A 525 -15.88 26.14 14.09
C HIS A 525 -15.96 27.23 15.17
N ALA A 526 -15.55 26.91 16.41
CA ALA A 526 -15.80 27.73 17.60
C ALA A 526 -15.35 29.21 17.51
N ARG A 527 -14.14 29.50 16.98
CA ARG A 527 -13.68 30.90 16.78
C ARG A 527 -14.53 31.65 15.74
N ALA A 528 -15.11 30.95 14.75
CA ALA A 528 -15.95 31.59 13.74
C ALA A 528 -17.38 31.82 14.25
N LEU A 529 -17.92 30.89 15.04
CA LEU A 529 -19.16 31.05 15.80
C LEU A 529 -19.07 32.30 16.71
N ASP A 530 -17.98 32.45 17.47
CA ASP A 530 -17.71 33.64 18.29
C ASP A 530 -17.69 34.93 17.47
N LYS A 531 -16.87 34.98 16.41
CA LYS A 531 -16.71 36.19 15.59
C LYS A 531 -18.01 36.58 14.87
N LEU A 532 -18.78 35.62 14.39
CA LEU A 532 -20.09 35.87 13.82
C LEU A 532 -21.09 36.37 14.88
N GLY A 533 -21.07 35.80 16.09
CA GLY A 533 -21.86 36.27 17.22
C GLY A 533 -21.59 37.73 17.56
N VAL A 534 -20.32 38.15 17.61
CA VAL A 534 -19.93 39.56 17.85
C VAL A 534 -20.46 40.48 16.73
N LEU A 535 -20.41 40.06 15.47
CA LEU A 535 -20.91 40.86 14.34
C LEU A 535 -22.44 40.97 14.34
N LEU A 536 -23.16 39.89 14.65
CA LEU A 536 -24.62 39.90 14.82
C LEU A 536 -25.06 40.72 16.04
N GLN A 537 -24.30 40.67 17.14
CA GLN A 537 -24.58 41.45 18.34
C GLN A 537 -24.39 42.96 18.11
N SER A 538 -23.42 43.35 17.27
CA SER A 538 -23.09 44.74 16.98
C SER A 538 -23.82 45.32 15.76
N GLY A 539 -24.29 44.49 14.83
CA GLY A 539 -24.89 44.92 13.57
C GLY A 539 -23.87 45.36 12.51
N VAL A 540 -22.63 44.85 12.58
CA VAL A 540 -21.54 45.21 11.66
C VAL A 540 -21.46 44.20 10.52
N GLY A 541 -21.65 44.66 9.28
CA GLY A 541 -21.68 43.80 8.08
C GLY A 541 -22.90 42.87 7.98
N VAL A 542 -23.83 42.92 8.93
CA VAL A 542 -25.05 42.11 9.01
C VAL A 542 -26.10 42.84 9.85
N GLU A 543 -27.38 42.53 9.64
CA GLU A 543 -28.45 43.01 10.53
C GLU A 543 -28.23 42.53 11.98
N ARG A 544 -28.59 43.37 12.95
CA ARG A 544 -28.34 43.10 14.36
C ARG A 544 -29.34 42.08 14.91
N ASP A 545 -28.85 40.90 15.28
CA ASP A 545 -29.64 39.80 15.84
C ASP A 545 -28.99 39.31 17.14
N LEU A 546 -29.64 39.62 18.27
CA LEU A 546 -29.13 39.26 19.60
C LEU A 546 -29.39 37.79 19.94
N ASP A 547 -30.53 37.23 19.49
CA ASP A 547 -30.93 35.86 19.79
C ASP A 547 -30.03 34.86 19.03
N ALA A 548 -29.74 35.14 17.75
CA ALA A 548 -28.76 34.39 16.98
C ALA A 548 -27.34 34.55 17.56
N ALA A 549 -26.94 35.77 17.97
CA ALA A 549 -25.63 35.97 18.59
C ALA A 549 -25.47 35.12 19.87
N PHE A 550 -26.47 35.15 20.76
CA PHE A 550 -26.51 34.32 21.98
C PHE A 550 -26.38 32.82 21.66
N ALA A 551 -27.15 32.32 20.67
CA ALA A 551 -27.09 30.92 20.26
C ALA A 551 -25.72 30.50 19.71
N LEU A 552 -25.03 31.37 18.96
CA LEU A 552 -23.68 31.10 18.45
C LEU A 552 -22.62 31.15 19.56
N PHE A 553 -22.71 32.13 20.47
CA PHE A 553 -21.82 32.19 21.64
C PHE A 553 -21.97 30.94 22.51
N LYS A 554 -23.20 30.46 22.74
CA LYS A 554 -23.44 29.23 23.48
C LYS A 554 -22.76 28.02 22.83
N ARG A 555 -23.00 27.79 21.53
CA ARG A 555 -22.36 26.70 20.77
C ARG A 555 -20.84 26.75 20.73
N ALA A 556 -20.24 27.94 20.84
CA ALA A 556 -18.79 28.11 20.91
C ALA A 556 -18.24 27.94 22.33
N ALA A 557 -18.95 28.43 23.34
CA ALA A 557 -18.61 28.28 24.76
C ALA A 557 -18.66 26.81 25.23
N GLU A 558 -19.60 26.03 24.69
CA GLU A 558 -19.72 24.57 24.84
C GLU A 558 -18.58 23.78 24.17
N GLN A 559 -17.76 24.42 23.33
CA GLN A 559 -16.52 23.89 22.76
C GLN A 559 -15.27 24.47 23.46
N ASP A 560 -15.43 24.93 24.71
CA ASP A 560 -14.41 25.58 25.54
C ASP A 560 -13.72 26.80 24.91
N HIS A 561 -14.38 27.48 23.98
CA HIS A 561 -13.83 28.70 23.39
C HIS A 561 -13.95 29.89 24.35
N VAL A 562 -12.84 30.19 25.04
CA VAL A 562 -12.71 31.19 26.11
C VAL A 562 -13.33 32.56 25.79
N ALA A 563 -13.18 33.07 24.56
CA ALA A 563 -13.80 34.34 24.15
C ALA A 563 -15.33 34.25 24.10
N ALA A 564 -15.88 33.14 23.59
CA ALA A 564 -17.31 32.91 23.55
C ALA A 564 -17.90 32.65 24.95
N GLN A 565 -17.15 32.00 25.85
CA GLN A 565 -17.55 31.89 27.26
C GLN A 565 -17.70 33.27 27.91
N TYR A 566 -16.77 34.20 27.65
CA TYR A 566 -16.88 35.60 28.07
C TYR A 566 -18.07 36.32 27.41
N HIS A 567 -18.30 36.17 26.11
CA HIS A 567 -19.43 36.82 25.43
C HIS A 567 -20.78 36.26 25.90
N LEU A 568 -20.91 34.95 26.09
CA LEU A 568 -22.09 34.29 26.65
C LEU A 568 -22.38 34.77 28.08
N ALA A 569 -21.34 34.89 28.92
CA ALA A 569 -21.48 35.44 30.26
C ALA A 569 -21.97 36.91 30.24
N ASN A 570 -21.48 37.73 29.29
CA ASN A 570 -22.00 39.08 29.08
C ASN A 570 -23.46 39.08 28.61
N CYS A 571 -23.89 38.11 27.79
CA CYS A 571 -25.29 37.97 27.40
C CYS A 571 -26.18 37.72 28.61
N TYR A 572 -25.82 36.76 29.47
CA TYR A 572 -26.53 36.47 30.71
C TYR A 572 -26.48 37.63 31.73
N GLU A 573 -25.36 38.35 31.86
CA GLU A 573 -25.22 39.52 32.75
C GLU A 573 -26.19 40.65 32.36
N LYS A 574 -26.43 40.84 31.05
CA LYS A 574 -27.07 42.04 30.48
C LYS A 574 -28.40 41.79 29.77
N GLY A 575 -28.83 40.53 29.64
CA GLY A 575 -30.05 40.15 28.92
C GLY A 575 -29.94 40.34 27.40
N LEU A 576 -28.81 39.96 26.80
CA LEU A 576 -28.55 40.16 25.35
C LEU A 576 -28.87 38.88 24.59
N GLY A 577 -30.08 38.78 24.05
CA GLY A 577 -30.57 37.58 23.35
C GLY A 577 -31.05 36.47 24.30
N CYS A 578 -31.19 36.79 25.58
CA CYS A 578 -31.67 35.89 26.63
C CYS A 578 -32.24 36.71 27.80
N ALA A 579 -32.89 36.04 28.76
CA ALA A 579 -33.22 36.65 30.04
C ALA A 579 -31.95 36.90 30.87
N VAL A 580 -31.95 37.93 31.71
CA VAL A 580 -30.86 38.18 32.66
C VAL A 580 -30.78 37.03 33.65
N ASP A 581 -29.62 36.37 33.71
CA ASP A 581 -29.32 35.30 34.65
C ASP A 581 -27.92 35.51 35.24
N LEU A 582 -27.86 36.07 36.44
CA LEU A 582 -26.59 36.37 37.11
C LEU A 582 -25.87 35.10 37.60
N HIS A 583 -26.57 33.96 37.73
CA HIS A 583 -25.97 32.69 38.13
C HIS A 583 -25.22 32.08 36.94
N GLU A 584 -25.87 31.93 35.79
CA GLU A 584 -25.22 31.48 34.55
C GLU A 584 -24.09 32.44 34.14
N ALA A 585 -24.30 33.77 34.24
CA ALA A 585 -23.24 34.75 33.98
C ALA A 585 -21.99 34.49 34.86
N THR A 586 -22.19 34.23 36.15
CA THR A 586 -21.09 33.95 37.10
C THR A 586 -20.35 32.67 36.71
N LEU A 587 -21.07 31.58 36.40
CA LEU A 587 -20.47 30.29 36.00
C LEU A 587 -19.63 30.41 34.71
N TRP A 588 -20.13 31.13 33.70
CA TRP A 588 -19.41 31.31 32.43
C TRP A 588 -18.25 32.31 32.53
N PHE A 589 -18.36 33.36 33.37
CA PHE A 589 -17.21 34.20 33.69
C PHE A 589 -16.14 33.42 34.47
N GLU A 590 -16.51 32.56 35.42
CA GLU A 590 -15.57 31.70 36.16
C GLU A 590 -14.81 30.75 35.23
N ARG A 591 -15.51 30.00 34.36
CA ARG A 591 -14.88 29.11 33.36
C ARG A 591 -13.88 29.86 32.48
N ALA A 592 -14.30 31.01 31.92
CA ALA A 592 -13.43 31.83 31.09
C ALA A 592 -12.24 32.42 31.89
N ALA A 593 -12.44 32.78 33.15
CA ALA A 593 -11.40 33.32 34.04
C ALA A 593 -10.35 32.25 34.38
N MET A 594 -10.78 31.02 34.70
CA MET A 594 -9.91 29.86 34.90
C MET A 594 -9.09 29.54 33.64
N ALA A 595 -9.68 29.72 32.45
CA ALA A 595 -8.98 29.60 31.17
C ALA A 595 -8.16 30.85 30.78
N GLY A 596 -7.90 31.77 31.71
CA GLY A 596 -6.99 32.90 31.54
C GLY A 596 -7.61 34.22 31.05
N CYS A 597 -8.93 34.31 30.87
CA CYS A 597 -9.57 35.55 30.43
C CYS A 597 -9.55 36.63 31.52
N ARG A 598 -8.69 37.63 31.34
CA ARG A 598 -8.57 38.80 32.25
C ARG A 598 -9.87 39.60 32.37
N ASN A 599 -10.59 39.77 31.26
CA ASN A 599 -11.88 40.48 31.25
C ASN A 599 -12.94 39.74 32.05
N SER A 600 -12.95 38.41 32.01
CA SER A 600 -13.83 37.58 32.85
C SER A 600 -13.45 37.65 34.32
N HIS A 601 -12.16 37.59 34.65
CA HIS A 601 -11.67 37.76 36.03
C HIS A 601 -12.17 39.07 36.66
N GLU A 602 -12.02 40.19 35.94
CA GLU A 602 -12.46 41.51 36.43
C GLU A 602 -13.99 41.63 36.51
N ARG A 603 -14.73 41.05 35.56
CA ARG A 603 -16.21 41.00 35.59
C ARG A 603 -16.74 40.14 36.74
N LEU A 604 -16.15 38.96 36.93
CA LEU A 604 -16.48 38.04 38.01
C LEU A 604 -16.27 38.71 39.38
N ARG A 605 -15.13 39.40 39.58
CA ARG A 605 -14.85 40.15 40.80
C ARG A 605 -15.97 41.16 41.12
N ARG A 606 -16.42 41.93 40.12
CA ARG A 606 -17.49 42.93 40.29
C ARG A 606 -18.87 42.32 40.54
N LEU A 607 -19.17 41.18 39.92
CA LEU A 607 -20.42 40.44 40.16
C LEU A 607 -20.46 39.84 41.57
N LEU A 608 -19.39 39.16 42.00
CA LEU A 608 -19.27 38.63 43.35
C LEU A 608 -19.34 39.75 44.40
N PHE A 609 -18.68 40.89 44.16
CA PHE A 609 -18.76 42.07 45.02
C PHE A 609 -20.19 42.59 45.20
N ARG A 610 -20.99 42.66 44.11
CA ARG A 610 -22.42 43.03 44.19
C ARG A 610 -23.25 42.04 44.99
N VAL A 611 -23.02 40.74 44.82
CA VAL A 611 -23.72 39.69 45.58
C VAL A 611 -23.38 39.77 47.07
N CYS A 612 -22.10 40.01 47.41
CA CYS A 612 -21.67 40.15 48.81
C CYS A 612 -22.22 41.41 49.50
N LEU A 613 -22.33 42.54 48.79
CA LEU A 613 -22.88 43.79 49.35
C LEU A 613 -24.41 43.77 49.55
N TRP A 614 -25.13 42.92 48.83
CA TRP A 614 -26.60 42.85 48.87
C TRP A 614 -27.13 41.63 49.65
N ALA A 615 -26.25 40.93 50.37
CA ALA A 615 -26.64 39.84 51.26
C ALA A 615 -27.50 40.36 52.45
N PRO A 616 -28.67 39.76 52.76
CA PRO A 616 -29.51 40.22 53.87
C PRO A 616 -28.81 40.01 55.23
N GLY A 617 -28.18 41.06 55.76
CA GLY A 617 -27.53 41.04 57.07
C GLY A 617 -26.31 41.96 57.24
N SER A 618 -25.72 42.49 56.16
CA SER A 618 -24.53 43.35 56.26
C SER A 618 -24.88 44.81 56.62
N SER A 619 -24.95 45.10 57.92
CA SER A 619 -25.13 46.46 58.45
C SER A 619 -23.82 47.27 58.43
N ASN A 620 -23.45 47.87 57.28
CA ASN A 620 -22.49 48.98 57.27
C ASN A 620 -22.62 49.86 56.00
N PRO A 621 -23.21 51.07 56.08
CA PRO A 621 -23.47 51.92 54.91
C PRO A 621 -22.30 52.86 54.54
N SER A 622 -21.06 52.57 54.94
CA SER A 622 -19.93 53.52 54.90
C SER A 622 -18.61 52.99 54.31
N MET A 623 -18.66 51.96 53.46
CA MET A 623 -17.49 51.56 52.65
C MET A 623 -17.78 51.80 51.17
N ASN A 624 -16.96 52.62 50.53
CA ASN A 624 -16.98 52.85 49.10
C ASN A 624 -16.07 51.84 48.37
N GLU A 625 -16.15 51.82 47.03
CA GLU A 625 -15.38 50.95 46.14
C GLU A 625 -13.86 51.06 46.39
N ASP A 626 -13.35 52.26 46.71
CA ASP A 626 -11.93 52.51 47.00
C ASP A 626 -11.45 51.95 48.35
N ASP A 627 -12.28 52.00 49.40
CA ASP A 627 -11.90 51.59 50.77
C ASP A 627 -11.58 50.09 50.88
N LEU A 628 -12.21 49.28 50.02
CA LEU A 628 -12.04 47.83 49.97
C LEU A 628 -10.95 47.36 48.98
N ILE A 629 -10.54 48.23 48.05
CA ILE A 629 -9.37 47.98 47.19
C ILE A 629 -8.08 48.11 48.02
N CYS A 630 -8.01 49.07 48.95
CA CYS A 630 -6.85 49.28 49.80
C CYS A 630 -6.69 48.27 50.95
N SER A 631 -7.74 47.54 51.37
CA SER A 631 -7.72 46.67 52.56
C SER A 631 -7.27 45.23 52.32
N GLY A 632 -6.90 44.87 51.09
CA GLY A 632 -6.19 43.60 50.79
C GLY A 632 -7.04 42.32 50.84
N PHE A 633 -8.36 42.41 50.93
CA PHE A 633 -9.26 41.26 51.17
C PHE A 633 -9.41 40.25 50.00
N ILE A 634 -8.66 40.38 48.91
CA ILE A 634 -8.60 39.40 47.82
C ILE A 634 -7.13 39.17 47.43
N SER A 635 -6.44 38.31 48.18
CA SER A 635 -5.08 37.83 47.87
C SER A 635 -5.11 36.66 46.86
N GLY A 636 -5.56 36.95 45.64
CA GLY A 636 -5.46 36.03 44.49
C GLY A 636 -4.25 36.35 43.64
N HIS A 637 -3.05 35.85 43.98
CA HIS A 637 -1.90 35.94 43.07
C HIS A 637 -2.17 35.11 41.82
N ALA A 638 -2.16 35.75 40.66
CA ALA A 638 -2.16 35.06 39.38
C ALA A 638 -0.87 34.24 39.25
N ALA A 639 -1.00 32.91 39.16
CA ALA A 639 0.06 32.09 38.63
C ALA A 639 0.26 32.45 37.14
N PRO A 640 1.49 32.63 36.66
CA PRO A 640 1.74 32.85 35.23
C PRO A 640 1.52 31.52 34.49
N ALA A 641 0.40 31.41 33.78
CA ALA A 641 0.18 30.34 32.80
C ALA A 641 0.94 30.67 31.50
N ALA A 642 1.52 29.61 30.91
CA ALA A 642 2.39 29.64 29.73
C ALA A 642 1.66 29.91 28.40
#